data_AF-A0A9Q9Y5S4-F1
#
_entry.id   AF-A0A9Q9Y5S4-F1
#
_cell.length_a   1.000
_cell.length_b   1.000
_cell.length_c   1.000
_cell.angle_alpha   90.00
_cell.angle_beta   90.00
_cell.angle_gamma   90.00
#
_symmetry.space_group_name_H-M   'P 1'
#
loop_
_entity.id
_entity.type
_entity.pdbx_description
1 polymer ?
#
loop_
_entity_poly.entity_id
_entity_poly.type
_entity_poly.pdbx_seq_one_letter_code
_entity_poly.pdbx_strand_id
1 'polypeptide(L)'
;MESALELLYKTLDDLEKDVLKRFRSLLKEDGRIGAGKLENAGVTDIVNMMVECYGPEEAVKITLKILRKMNQNQLAKELQEKHEEVQKLEAAEKHTREKVDFWLQEFLKTHKMKMKEKVEHIFEGKEAKEEDLKNVFTELFITEGDIEEVNHEHEVLQIDDAFKTCKSQKRSIKCNDVFSLNKNEKKIVLTKGIAGIGKTVSVHKFILDWAEGKSNDNIDCVFLLPFRKINCIKNREISLHEFLQKFNPEMQDLETTKINKVYKCTLAFIFDGLDESQLSLDFDSGMVTSVEERSSVDELFTSLVNGTLLPSALVWVTSRPAAANQIPPKYVGLFTEVRGFTDQQKEEYFRKRIKDETQASRMFSHIKKSRSLYIMCYIPVFCWITATVLQDIPIGNNAEDINTTLTEMYIHFLLIQMNMKNQKYDRKKQREHTKLLDSNKTMILKLAKLAFEQLKKENIVFYEKDLKACDIYVSDFESTGMLTEIFQQEAGLHEVKVFCFVHLSVQEFLAAVHVFLCYLHKNMEELQFFFEETQNKVRLNCELQSESPLHYLLVKAVEKAVQIQSGHLDLFLRFLMGISLESNQNLLRGLFPHTEDSKDSVTKTTEHIRKLLQEDISPETSVNLFYCLLELNDNSLYMEIQSYIKSKRRTRLSSSMCSLLVYVLMMSEEVLDELDLNMYETSWGDNSTLLPAVRCCRKAILYGCDLDDIDCETVAVALQIPDSPLIDLEMSLNNLQDSGVKLLSDALKSPNCQLKILRLAGCYLTGQSCKFVASVLQSSNSRLIELDMSYNELQDSGVKLLSDGLKKQNCQLSKLRLAACKLTGQSCEFVTSVLQSSNSRLIQLEMSYNELQDSGVKLLSDALKKPNCQLKILRLAGCKLTGQSCVFVTSVLQSSNSRLIELDMSYNDLLDSGVKLLSDALKSPKCQLKILRLAGCKLTGQSCEFVASVLQSSNSHLIELDMRHNDLRDSGVKLLSDGLKSPNCQLKILRLQQCEVRDKGCHYLASALRSNPSHLRELYLSYNYSRQSGVKMLSNLLNDPNYALNKLECIPK
;
A
#
# COMPACT_ATOMS: atom_id res chain seq x y z
N MET A 1 -34.66 -32.41 -44.95
CA MET A 1 -34.10 -33.63 -45.57
C MET A 1 -34.68 -34.81 -44.83
N GLU A 2 -35.18 -35.82 -45.54
CA GLU A 2 -35.63 -37.05 -44.88
C GLU A 2 -34.42 -37.74 -44.26
N SER A 3 -34.44 -37.98 -42.96
CA SER A 3 -33.36 -38.72 -42.28
C SER A 3 -33.39 -40.20 -42.66
N ALA A 4 -32.26 -40.91 -42.54
CA ALA A 4 -32.20 -42.37 -42.73
C ALA A 4 -33.24 -43.13 -41.88
N LEU A 5 -33.59 -42.58 -40.72
CA LEU A 5 -34.66 -43.08 -39.85
C LEU A 5 -36.04 -42.90 -40.52
N GLU A 6 -36.40 -41.70 -40.98
CA GLU A 6 -37.67 -41.44 -41.69
C GLU A 6 -37.84 -42.28 -42.96
N LEU A 7 -36.75 -42.54 -43.69
CA LEU A 7 -36.75 -43.42 -44.86
C LEU A 7 -37.09 -44.88 -44.50
N LEU A 8 -36.52 -45.40 -43.42
CA LEU A 8 -36.83 -46.74 -42.91
C LEU A 8 -38.30 -46.85 -42.48
N TYR A 9 -38.81 -45.82 -41.81
CA TYR A 9 -40.21 -45.73 -41.40
C TYR A 9 -41.15 -45.83 -42.60
N LYS A 10 -40.99 -44.95 -43.59
CA LYS A 10 -41.85 -44.95 -44.78
C LYS A 10 -41.77 -46.28 -45.53
N THR A 11 -40.57 -46.80 -45.73
CA THR A 11 -40.38 -48.04 -46.49
C THR A 11 -41.02 -49.27 -45.82
N LEU A 12 -40.99 -49.34 -44.49
CA LEU A 12 -41.61 -50.44 -43.75
C LEU A 12 -43.12 -50.25 -43.51
N ASP A 13 -43.62 -49.01 -43.52
CA ASP A 13 -45.05 -48.70 -43.42
C ASP A 13 -45.79 -49.04 -44.73
N ASP A 14 -45.10 -48.97 -45.87
CA ASP A 14 -45.61 -49.39 -47.18
C ASP A 14 -45.75 -50.93 -47.33
N LEU A 15 -45.32 -51.71 -46.34
CA LEU A 15 -45.47 -53.18 -46.37
C LEU A 15 -46.84 -53.63 -45.85
N GLU A 16 -47.56 -54.41 -46.64
CA GLU A 16 -48.79 -55.08 -46.19
C GLU A 16 -48.53 -55.99 -44.97
N LYS A 17 -49.53 -56.16 -44.10
CA LYS A 17 -49.38 -56.86 -42.80
C LYS A 17 -48.75 -58.25 -42.90
N ASP A 18 -49.08 -59.03 -43.93
CA ASP A 18 -48.52 -60.38 -44.10
C ASP A 18 -47.10 -60.37 -44.66
N VAL A 19 -46.74 -59.34 -45.43
CA VAL A 19 -45.38 -59.09 -45.89
C VAL A 19 -44.50 -58.60 -44.72
N LEU A 20 -45.02 -57.73 -43.86
CA LEU A 20 -44.32 -57.26 -42.65
C LEU A 20 -44.04 -58.40 -41.66
N LYS A 21 -44.95 -59.38 -41.51
CA LYS A 21 -44.67 -60.61 -40.73
C LYS A 21 -43.47 -61.39 -41.29
N ARG A 22 -43.37 -61.49 -42.62
CA ARG A 22 -42.24 -62.15 -43.28
C ARG A 22 -40.94 -61.36 -43.12
N PHE A 23 -41.00 -60.03 -43.13
CA PHE A 23 -39.86 -59.17 -42.81
C PHE A 23 -39.33 -59.43 -41.40
N ARG A 24 -40.23 -59.50 -40.39
CA ARG A 24 -39.85 -59.84 -39.01
C ARG A 24 -39.20 -61.21 -38.91
N SER A 25 -39.73 -62.21 -39.61
CA SER A 25 -39.17 -63.56 -39.60
C SER A 25 -37.73 -63.59 -40.14
N LEU A 26 -37.45 -62.86 -41.21
CA LEU A 26 -36.11 -62.79 -41.79
C LEU A 26 -35.16 -61.91 -40.98
N LEU A 27 -35.68 -60.92 -40.26
CA LEU A 27 -34.90 -60.14 -39.30
C LEU A 27 -34.53 -60.96 -38.06
N LYS A 28 -35.41 -61.90 -37.62
CA LYS A 28 -35.10 -62.86 -36.54
C LYS A 28 -33.90 -63.74 -36.87
N GLU A 29 -33.66 -64.06 -38.15
CA GLU A 29 -32.50 -64.87 -38.58
C GLU A 29 -31.15 -64.16 -38.38
N ASP A 30 -31.13 -62.83 -38.24
CA ASP A 30 -29.90 -62.05 -38.03
C ASP A 30 -29.36 -62.16 -36.59
N GLY A 31 -30.17 -62.65 -35.64
CA GLY A 31 -29.75 -63.08 -34.30
C GLY A 31 -29.43 -61.98 -33.28
N ARG A 32 -29.25 -60.71 -33.68
CA ARG A 32 -28.95 -59.61 -32.73
C ARG A 32 -30.19 -58.99 -32.07
N ILE A 33 -31.36 -59.09 -32.70
CA ILE A 33 -32.64 -58.68 -32.09
C ILE A 33 -33.35 -59.93 -31.57
N GLY A 34 -33.63 -59.98 -30.26
CA GLY A 34 -34.24 -61.14 -29.61
C GLY A 34 -35.62 -61.50 -30.18
N ALA A 35 -35.82 -62.78 -30.51
CA ALA A 35 -37.01 -63.26 -31.23
C ALA A 35 -38.36 -62.93 -30.55
N GLY A 36 -38.39 -62.88 -29.21
CA GLY A 36 -39.58 -62.51 -28.44
C GLY A 36 -39.97 -61.04 -28.55
N LYS A 37 -39.03 -60.13 -28.82
CA LYS A 37 -39.31 -58.69 -29.01
C LYS A 37 -39.94 -58.40 -30.39
N LEU A 38 -39.68 -59.23 -31.39
CA LEU A 38 -40.17 -59.06 -32.76
C LEU A 38 -41.56 -59.67 -33.02
N GLU A 39 -42.09 -60.47 -32.09
CA GLU A 39 -43.26 -61.31 -32.35
C GLU A 39 -44.56 -60.50 -32.55
N ASN A 40 -44.66 -59.32 -31.93
CA ASN A 40 -45.81 -58.40 -32.04
C ASN A 40 -45.44 -56.93 -32.32
N ALA A 41 -44.17 -56.61 -32.62
CA ALA A 41 -43.67 -55.24 -32.80
C ALA A 41 -44.30 -54.53 -34.02
N GLY A 42 -44.74 -53.27 -33.87
CA GLY A 42 -45.20 -52.43 -34.97
C GLY A 42 -44.05 -51.98 -35.89
N VAL A 43 -44.36 -51.31 -37.00
CA VAL A 43 -43.33 -50.74 -37.92
C VAL A 43 -42.37 -49.83 -37.15
N THR A 44 -42.90 -48.98 -36.28
CA THR A 44 -42.14 -48.07 -35.42
C THR A 44 -41.17 -48.78 -34.48
N ASP A 45 -41.65 -49.83 -33.81
CA ASP A 45 -40.82 -50.60 -32.89
C ASP A 45 -39.69 -51.30 -33.65
N ILE A 46 -39.98 -51.81 -34.86
CA ILE A 46 -38.98 -52.48 -35.70
C ILE A 46 -37.90 -51.49 -36.14
N VAL A 47 -38.28 -50.31 -36.66
CA VAL A 47 -37.31 -49.30 -37.10
C VAL A 47 -36.44 -48.83 -35.94
N ASN A 48 -37.05 -48.52 -34.79
CA ASN A 48 -36.30 -48.07 -33.61
C ASN A 48 -35.34 -49.16 -33.11
N MET A 49 -35.79 -50.42 -33.02
CA MET A 49 -34.91 -51.53 -32.63
C MET A 49 -33.77 -51.75 -33.63
N MET A 50 -34.02 -51.58 -34.94
CA MET A 50 -32.97 -51.70 -35.96
C MET A 50 -31.96 -50.56 -35.88
N VAL A 51 -32.42 -49.32 -35.70
CA VAL A 51 -31.53 -48.16 -35.57
C VAL A 51 -30.72 -48.24 -34.27
N GLU A 52 -31.33 -48.68 -33.16
CA GLU A 52 -30.66 -48.85 -31.87
C GLU A 52 -29.61 -49.98 -31.92
N CYS A 53 -29.91 -51.10 -32.59
CA CYS A 53 -29.01 -52.26 -32.62
C CYS A 53 -27.88 -52.15 -33.66
N TYR A 54 -28.12 -51.48 -34.79
CA TYR A 54 -27.18 -51.47 -35.92
C TYR A 54 -26.68 -50.07 -36.31
N GLY A 55 -27.32 -49.01 -35.80
CA GLY A 55 -27.14 -47.65 -36.32
C GLY A 55 -27.99 -47.40 -37.58
N PRO A 56 -28.30 -46.13 -37.90
CA PRO A 56 -29.25 -45.79 -38.98
C PRO A 56 -28.79 -46.25 -40.37
N GLU A 57 -27.52 -46.08 -40.69
CA GLU A 57 -26.93 -46.46 -41.99
C GLU A 57 -26.94 -47.99 -42.21
N GLU A 58 -26.57 -48.75 -41.19
CA GLU A 58 -26.52 -50.20 -41.30
C GLU A 58 -27.92 -50.81 -41.24
N ALA A 59 -28.86 -50.19 -40.52
CA ALA A 59 -30.27 -50.55 -40.53
C ALA A 59 -30.89 -50.42 -41.93
N VAL A 60 -30.53 -49.40 -42.71
CA VAL A 60 -30.95 -49.26 -44.13
C VAL A 60 -30.41 -50.43 -44.96
N LYS A 61 -29.12 -50.78 -44.84
CA LYS A 61 -28.54 -51.91 -45.60
C LYS A 61 -29.17 -53.25 -45.25
N ILE A 62 -29.42 -53.51 -43.97
CA ILE A 62 -30.11 -54.72 -43.51
C ILE A 62 -31.52 -54.77 -44.08
N THR A 63 -32.25 -53.65 -44.04
CA THR A 63 -33.61 -53.53 -44.60
C THR A 63 -33.61 -53.81 -46.10
N LEU A 64 -32.69 -53.23 -46.86
CA LEU A 64 -32.51 -53.50 -48.30
C LEU A 64 -32.26 -54.99 -48.58
N LYS A 65 -31.40 -55.63 -47.78
CA LYS A 65 -31.08 -57.06 -47.91
C LYS A 65 -32.31 -57.94 -47.66
N ILE A 66 -33.11 -57.60 -46.65
CA ILE A 66 -34.32 -58.35 -46.31
C ILE A 66 -35.41 -58.13 -47.37
N LEU A 67 -35.65 -56.88 -47.81
CA LEU A 67 -36.63 -56.57 -48.86
C LEU A 67 -36.32 -57.33 -50.15
N ARG A 68 -35.05 -57.40 -50.56
CA ARG A 68 -34.60 -58.21 -51.71
C ARG A 68 -34.85 -59.70 -51.53
N LYS A 69 -34.58 -60.25 -50.34
CA LYS A 69 -34.89 -61.66 -50.01
C LYS A 69 -36.39 -61.96 -50.06
N MET A 70 -37.23 -60.96 -49.85
CA MET A 70 -38.69 -61.08 -49.89
C MET A 70 -39.29 -60.83 -51.28
N ASN A 71 -38.47 -60.60 -52.31
CA ASN A 71 -38.89 -60.13 -53.64
C ASN A 71 -39.60 -58.76 -53.66
N GLN A 72 -39.42 -57.93 -52.62
CA GLN A 72 -39.87 -56.54 -52.58
C GLN A 72 -38.86 -55.62 -53.27
N ASN A 73 -38.55 -55.93 -54.54
CA ASN A 73 -37.44 -55.30 -55.26
C ASN A 73 -37.71 -53.84 -55.62
N GLN A 74 -38.98 -53.45 -55.78
CA GLN A 74 -39.35 -52.06 -56.06
C GLN A 74 -39.09 -51.17 -54.84
N LEU A 75 -39.59 -51.54 -53.68
CA LEU A 75 -39.34 -50.84 -52.41
C LEU A 75 -37.84 -50.82 -52.04
N ALA A 76 -37.13 -51.93 -52.29
CA ALA A 76 -35.69 -51.97 -52.08
C ALA A 76 -34.93 -51.00 -53.00
N LYS A 77 -35.38 -50.83 -54.25
CA LYS A 77 -34.77 -49.90 -55.19
C LYS A 77 -35.05 -48.44 -54.79
N GLU A 78 -36.28 -48.13 -54.40
CA GLU A 78 -36.68 -46.79 -53.95
C GLU A 78 -35.97 -46.36 -52.66
N LEU A 79 -35.85 -47.26 -51.67
CA LEU A 79 -35.09 -46.99 -50.46
C LEU A 79 -33.59 -46.78 -50.76
N GLN A 80 -33.02 -47.54 -51.69
CA GLN A 80 -31.61 -47.38 -52.06
C GLN A 80 -31.36 -46.05 -52.78
N GLU A 81 -32.19 -45.69 -53.77
CA GLU A 81 -32.04 -44.45 -54.53
C GLU A 81 -32.17 -43.22 -53.62
N LYS A 82 -33.17 -43.20 -52.74
CA LYS A 82 -33.37 -42.10 -51.78
C LYS A 82 -32.24 -42.01 -50.75
N HIS A 83 -31.73 -43.15 -50.27
CA HIS A 83 -30.63 -43.17 -49.31
C HIS A 83 -29.31 -42.71 -49.93
N GLU A 84 -29.01 -43.09 -51.19
CA GLU A 84 -27.84 -42.62 -51.92
C GLU A 84 -27.92 -41.11 -52.21
N GLU A 85 -29.11 -40.55 -52.43
CA GLU A 85 -29.33 -39.11 -52.61
C GLU A 85 -29.06 -38.32 -51.31
N VAL A 86 -29.56 -38.81 -50.17
CA VAL A 86 -29.28 -38.23 -48.84
C VAL A 86 -27.79 -38.28 -48.52
N GLN A 87 -27.11 -39.41 -48.76
CA GLN A 87 -25.67 -39.54 -48.52
C GLN A 87 -24.83 -38.60 -49.40
N LYS A 88 -25.23 -38.37 -50.66
CA LYS A 88 -24.54 -37.43 -51.56
C LYS A 88 -24.67 -35.98 -51.09
N LEU A 89 -25.86 -35.60 -50.63
CA LEU A 89 -26.12 -34.26 -50.09
C LEU A 89 -25.38 -34.03 -48.75
N GLU A 90 -25.39 -35.02 -47.85
CA GLU A 90 -24.66 -34.95 -46.58
C GLU A 90 -23.14 -34.90 -46.79
N ALA A 91 -22.60 -35.64 -47.76
CA ALA A 91 -21.18 -35.59 -48.12
C ALA A 91 -20.79 -34.22 -48.72
N ALA A 92 -21.65 -33.62 -49.53
CA ALA A 92 -21.43 -32.28 -50.08
C ALA A 92 -21.48 -31.19 -48.99
N GLU A 93 -22.41 -31.27 -48.05
CA GLU A 93 -22.49 -30.35 -46.90
C GLU A 93 -21.29 -30.52 -45.95
N LYS A 94 -20.85 -31.76 -45.70
CA LYS A 94 -19.66 -32.05 -44.88
C LYS A 94 -18.38 -31.50 -45.50
N HIS A 95 -18.19 -31.68 -46.81
CA HIS A 95 -17.03 -31.18 -47.51
C HIS A 95 -16.99 -29.64 -47.59
N THR A 96 -18.17 -29.00 -47.61
CA THR A 96 -18.30 -27.53 -47.56
C THR A 96 -18.04 -27.00 -46.15
N ARG A 97 -18.50 -27.69 -45.09
CA ARG A 97 -18.16 -27.35 -43.70
C ARG A 97 -16.66 -27.46 -43.41
N GLU A 98 -16.02 -28.55 -43.85
CA GLU A 98 -14.57 -28.77 -43.67
C GLU A 98 -13.72 -27.67 -44.34
N LYS A 99 -14.10 -27.22 -45.55
CA LYS A 99 -13.40 -26.11 -46.24
C LYS A 99 -13.56 -24.77 -45.54
N VAL A 100 -14.74 -24.47 -45.01
CA VAL A 100 -15.01 -23.18 -44.34
C VAL A 100 -14.37 -23.15 -42.94
N ASP A 101 -14.31 -24.28 -42.24
CA ASP A 101 -13.65 -24.36 -40.93
C ASP A 101 -12.12 -24.31 -41.07
N PHE A 102 -11.56 -24.87 -42.15
CA PHE A 102 -10.15 -24.68 -42.51
C PHE A 102 -9.82 -23.20 -42.77
N TRP A 103 -10.66 -22.50 -43.54
CA TRP A 103 -10.48 -21.06 -43.79
C TRP A 103 -10.51 -20.23 -42.50
N LEU A 104 -11.44 -20.52 -41.58
CA LEU A 104 -11.52 -19.80 -40.31
C LEU A 104 -10.25 -19.98 -39.47
N GLN A 105 -9.71 -21.21 -39.41
CA GLN A 105 -8.44 -21.47 -38.74
C GLN A 105 -7.27 -20.72 -39.37
N GLU A 106 -7.21 -20.67 -40.71
CA GLU A 106 -6.17 -19.95 -41.45
C GLU A 106 -6.27 -18.42 -41.24
N PHE A 107 -7.49 -17.88 -41.22
CA PHE A 107 -7.76 -16.48 -40.90
C PHE A 107 -7.31 -16.14 -39.47
N LEU A 108 -7.74 -16.91 -38.47
CA LEU A 108 -7.37 -16.67 -37.06
C LEU A 108 -5.85 -16.73 -36.86
N LYS A 109 -5.17 -17.67 -37.52
CA LYS A 109 -3.69 -17.76 -37.48
C LYS A 109 -3.03 -16.54 -38.11
N THR A 110 -3.53 -16.10 -39.27
CA THR A 110 -3.01 -14.92 -39.97
C THR A 110 -3.22 -13.66 -39.14
N HIS A 111 -4.40 -13.50 -38.54
CA HIS A 111 -4.72 -12.38 -37.67
C HIS A 111 -3.85 -12.38 -36.40
N LYS A 112 -3.64 -13.53 -35.75
CA LYS A 112 -2.70 -13.67 -34.62
C LYS A 112 -1.29 -13.22 -34.99
N MET A 113 -0.77 -13.62 -36.16
CA MET A 113 0.55 -13.20 -36.64
C MET A 113 0.63 -11.68 -36.86
N LYS A 114 -0.38 -11.09 -37.51
CA LYS A 114 -0.43 -9.63 -37.71
C LYS A 114 -0.56 -8.85 -36.41
N MET A 115 -1.35 -9.36 -35.46
CA MET A 115 -1.47 -8.76 -34.14
C MET A 115 -0.16 -8.85 -33.36
N LYS A 116 0.59 -9.96 -33.49
CA LYS A 116 1.94 -10.09 -32.96
C LYS A 116 2.88 -9.03 -33.55
N GLU A 117 2.96 -8.93 -34.88
CA GLU A 117 3.80 -7.95 -35.57
C GLU A 117 3.50 -6.50 -35.13
N LYS A 118 2.22 -6.18 -34.87
CA LYS A 118 1.80 -4.84 -34.39
C LYS A 118 2.33 -4.48 -32.99
N VAL A 119 2.64 -5.45 -32.12
CA VAL A 119 2.98 -5.22 -30.70
C VAL A 119 4.36 -5.74 -30.29
N GLU A 120 5.05 -6.47 -31.16
CA GLU A 120 6.34 -7.13 -30.87
C GLU A 120 7.46 -6.12 -30.58
N HIS A 121 7.37 -4.92 -31.15
CA HIS A 121 8.35 -3.85 -30.99
C HIS A 121 7.77 -2.63 -30.25
N ILE A 122 8.56 -2.04 -29.36
CA ILE A 122 8.26 -0.74 -28.75
C ILE A 122 9.17 0.33 -29.34
N PHE A 123 8.55 1.43 -29.76
CA PHE A 123 9.27 2.59 -30.28
C PHE A 123 9.78 3.47 -29.13
N GLU A 124 11.09 3.44 -28.89
CA GLU A 124 11.75 4.26 -27.86
C GLU A 124 12.49 5.49 -28.45
N GLY A 125 12.04 6.03 -29.58
CA GLY A 125 12.68 7.19 -30.21
C GLY A 125 13.96 6.90 -31.01
N LYS A 126 14.27 5.62 -31.30
CA LYS A 126 15.35 5.20 -32.21
C LYS A 126 14.80 4.27 -33.29
N GLU A 127 14.55 4.78 -34.50
CA GLU A 127 14.28 3.88 -35.66
C GLU A 127 15.44 2.91 -35.94
N ALA A 128 16.65 3.15 -35.40
CA ALA A 128 17.79 2.25 -35.57
C ALA A 128 17.88 1.11 -34.53
N LYS A 129 16.99 1.06 -33.52
CA LYS A 129 16.91 -0.03 -32.53
C LYS A 129 15.47 -0.18 -32.01
N GLU A 130 14.60 -0.80 -32.79
CA GLU A 130 13.42 -1.46 -32.22
C GLU A 130 13.93 -2.55 -31.25
N GLU A 131 13.61 -2.41 -29.96
CA GLU A 131 13.86 -3.46 -28.99
C GLU A 131 12.60 -4.34 -28.87
N ASP A 132 12.82 -5.66 -28.87
CA ASP A 132 11.76 -6.64 -28.62
C ASP A 132 11.17 -6.38 -27.24
N LEU A 133 9.85 -6.21 -27.17
CA LEU A 133 9.10 -5.98 -25.94
C LEU A 133 9.50 -6.98 -24.84
N LYS A 134 9.81 -8.23 -25.19
CA LYS A 134 10.20 -9.27 -24.22
C LYS A 134 11.49 -8.96 -23.47
N ASN A 135 12.42 -8.24 -24.09
CA ASN A 135 13.72 -7.94 -23.49
C ASN A 135 13.66 -6.78 -22.49
N VAL A 136 12.68 -5.88 -22.66
CA VAL A 136 12.55 -4.65 -21.85
C VAL A 136 11.37 -4.74 -20.87
N PHE A 137 10.39 -5.60 -21.14
CA PHE A 137 9.20 -5.74 -20.30
C PHE A 137 9.57 -6.20 -18.89
N THR A 138 9.09 -5.41 -17.94
CA THR A 138 9.08 -5.73 -16.51
C THR A 138 7.63 -5.79 -16.09
N GLU A 139 7.23 -6.84 -15.38
CA GLU A 139 5.85 -7.03 -14.97
C GLU A 139 5.40 -5.83 -14.13
N LEU A 140 4.23 -5.27 -14.43
CA LEU A 140 3.68 -4.12 -13.69
C LEU A 140 2.83 -4.63 -12.53
N PHE A 141 2.83 -3.87 -11.43
CA PHE A 141 1.95 -4.16 -10.31
C PHE A 141 0.53 -3.64 -10.63
N ILE A 142 -0.41 -4.57 -10.85
CA ILE A 142 -1.83 -4.26 -11.11
C ILE A 142 -2.65 -4.81 -9.93
N THR A 143 -3.61 -4.02 -9.45
CA THR A 143 -4.53 -4.39 -8.36
C THR A 143 -5.98 -4.26 -8.79
N GLU A 144 -6.88 -4.95 -8.09
CA GLU A 144 -8.32 -4.68 -8.17
C GLU A 144 -8.61 -3.24 -7.68
N GLY A 145 -9.39 -2.46 -8.43
CA GLY A 145 -9.68 -1.05 -8.14
C GLY A 145 -11.01 -0.86 -7.40
N ASP A 146 -11.14 0.24 -6.63
CA ASP A 146 -12.38 0.56 -5.90
C ASP A 146 -13.40 1.30 -6.79
N ILE A 147 -14.68 1.04 -6.53
CA ILE A 147 -15.82 1.62 -7.27
C ILE A 147 -16.02 3.11 -6.90
N GLU A 148 -15.64 3.51 -5.68
CA GLU A 148 -15.97 4.82 -5.07
C GLU A 148 -14.82 5.85 -5.12
N GLU A 149 -13.57 5.41 -5.29
CA GLU A 149 -12.39 6.29 -5.35
C GLU A 149 -12.03 6.63 -6.80
N VAL A 150 -12.75 7.59 -7.39
CA VAL A 150 -12.33 8.23 -8.64
C VAL A 150 -11.86 9.65 -8.36
N ASN A 151 -10.86 9.77 -7.49
CA ASN A 151 -10.30 11.08 -7.13
C ASN A 151 -9.55 11.72 -8.30
N HIS A 152 -9.61 13.05 -8.33
CA HIS A 152 -8.99 13.96 -9.29
C HIS A 152 -7.46 14.06 -9.09
N GLU A 153 -6.71 12.98 -9.31
CA GLU A 153 -5.33 12.90 -8.81
C GLU A 153 -4.23 12.89 -9.89
N HIS A 154 -3.24 13.76 -9.68
CA HIS A 154 -2.05 14.02 -10.49
C HIS A 154 -0.97 12.92 -10.37
N GLU A 155 -0.02 12.86 -11.31
CA GLU A 155 1.01 11.80 -11.45
C GLU A 155 1.93 11.63 -10.23
N VAL A 156 2.09 12.69 -9.42
CA VAL A 156 2.92 12.68 -8.20
C VAL A 156 2.19 12.04 -7.01
N LEU A 157 0.86 12.00 -7.03
CA LEU A 157 0.01 11.61 -5.89
C LEU A 157 -0.12 10.10 -5.71
N GLN A 158 -0.06 9.30 -6.78
CA GLN A 158 -0.16 7.83 -6.67
C GLN A 158 1.05 7.18 -6.00
N ILE A 159 2.22 7.84 -6.02
CA ILE A 159 3.39 7.32 -5.32
C ILE A 159 3.14 7.41 -3.81
N ASP A 160 2.60 8.53 -3.35
CA ASP A 160 2.25 8.77 -1.95
C ASP A 160 1.08 7.92 -1.50
N ASP A 161 0.06 7.69 -2.33
CA ASP A 161 -1.08 6.85 -1.98
C ASP A 161 -0.73 5.35 -1.93
N ALA A 162 0.23 4.91 -2.75
CA ALA A 162 0.83 3.58 -2.61
C ALA A 162 1.58 3.42 -1.28
N PHE A 163 2.05 4.53 -0.67
CA PHE A 163 2.60 4.54 0.68
C PHE A 163 1.56 4.86 1.77
N LYS A 164 0.55 5.70 1.56
CA LYS A 164 -0.43 6.13 2.57
C LYS A 164 -1.47 5.05 2.86
N THR A 165 -1.99 4.38 1.83
CA THR A 165 -3.21 3.58 1.93
C THR A 165 -2.97 2.16 1.43
N CYS A 166 -2.49 1.30 2.32
CA CYS A 166 -2.71 -0.13 2.19
C CYS A 166 -4.17 -0.42 2.60
N LYS A 167 -5.15 0.19 1.90
CA LYS A 167 -6.56 -0.19 2.04
C LYS A 167 -6.66 -1.65 1.60
N SER A 168 -6.89 -2.51 2.60
CA SER A 168 -7.27 -3.92 2.51
C SER A 168 -6.59 -4.70 1.38
N GLN A 169 -5.45 -5.37 1.63
CA GLN A 169 -4.85 -6.44 0.78
C GLN A 169 -5.48 -6.59 -0.62
N LYS A 170 -5.36 -5.57 -1.47
CA LYS A 170 -6.01 -5.59 -2.79
C LYS A 170 -5.34 -6.70 -3.58
N ARG A 171 -6.15 -7.59 -4.15
CA ARG A 171 -5.64 -8.78 -4.86
C ARG A 171 -4.75 -8.30 -6.00
N SER A 172 -3.48 -8.73 -5.99
CA SER A 172 -2.59 -8.50 -7.13
C SER A 172 -3.10 -9.31 -8.33
N ILE A 173 -3.16 -8.66 -9.48
CA ILE A 173 -3.66 -9.20 -10.74
C ILE A 173 -2.52 -9.19 -11.74
N LYS A 174 -2.30 -10.31 -12.43
CA LYS A 174 -1.42 -10.31 -13.60
C LYS A 174 -2.16 -9.77 -14.80
N CYS A 175 -1.43 -9.07 -15.69
CA CYS A 175 -2.02 -8.53 -16.91
C CYS A 175 -2.73 -9.60 -17.77
N ASN A 176 -2.22 -10.84 -17.79
CA ASN A 176 -2.84 -11.93 -18.54
C ASN A 176 -4.11 -12.49 -17.89
N ASP A 177 -4.34 -12.21 -16.61
CA ASP A 177 -5.48 -12.73 -15.85
C ASP A 177 -6.70 -11.80 -15.87
N VAL A 178 -6.58 -10.61 -16.48
CA VAL A 178 -7.56 -9.51 -16.46
C VAL A 178 -8.97 -9.97 -16.83
N PHE A 179 -9.14 -10.81 -17.86
CA PHE A 179 -10.45 -11.35 -18.23
C PHE A 179 -10.87 -12.57 -17.40
N SER A 180 -9.93 -13.38 -16.92
CA SER A 180 -10.20 -14.61 -16.16
C SER A 180 -10.76 -14.36 -14.76
N LEU A 181 -10.47 -13.19 -14.19
CA LEU A 181 -10.87 -12.79 -12.84
C LEU A 181 -12.26 -12.17 -12.79
N ASN A 182 -12.81 -11.76 -13.92
CA ASN A 182 -14.14 -11.20 -14.00
C ASN A 182 -15.19 -12.33 -13.86
N LYS A 183 -15.67 -12.53 -12.63
CA LYS A 183 -16.72 -13.52 -12.29
C LYS A 183 -18.15 -12.98 -12.45
N ASN A 184 -18.29 -11.72 -12.85
CA ASN A 184 -19.59 -11.05 -12.98
C ASN A 184 -20.23 -11.35 -14.34
N GLU A 185 -21.56 -11.17 -14.45
CA GLU A 185 -22.27 -11.28 -15.73
C GLU A 185 -21.81 -10.23 -16.76
N LYS A 186 -21.24 -9.11 -16.29
CA LYS A 186 -20.75 -7.99 -17.10
C LYS A 186 -19.33 -8.26 -17.58
N LYS A 187 -19.10 -8.23 -18.88
CA LYS A 187 -17.84 -8.64 -19.53
C LYS A 187 -16.80 -7.52 -19.74
N ILE A 188 -16.97 -6.40 -19.06
CA ILE A 188 -16.12 -5.21 -19.23
C ILE A 188 -15.10 -5.11 -18.12
N VAL A 189 -13.84 -4.89 -18.51
CA VAL A 189 -12.76 -4.52 -17.61
C VAL A 189 -12.34 -3.08 -17.88
N LEU A 190 -12.32 -2.24 -16.85
CA LEU A 190 -11.81 -0.87 -16.93
C LEU A 190 -10.54 -0.74 -16.11
N THR A 191 -9.42 -0.50 -16.79
CA THR A 191 -8.09 -0.32 -16.19
C THR A 191 -7.74 1.15 -16.10
N LYS A 192 -7.53 1.64 -14.88
CA LYS A 192 -7.11 3.02 -14.61
C LYS A 192 -5.61 3.09 -14.28
N GLY A 193 -5.01 4.25 -14.46
CA GLY A 193 -3.64 4.53 -14.02
C GLY A 193 -3.13 5.86 -14.56
N ILE A 194 -2.15 6.46 -13.89
CA ILE A 194 -1.55 7.74 -14.30
C ILE A 194 -0.81 7.66 -15.64
N ALA A 195 -0.41 8.80 -16.22
CA ALA A 195 0.33 8.78 -17.47
C ALA A 195 1.72 8.13 -17.28
N GLY A 196 2.25 7.52 -18.35
CA GLY A 196 3.55 6.85 -18.29
C GLY A 196 3.63 5.58 -17.45
N ILE A 197 2.55 5.19 -16.73
CA ILE A 197 2.56 4.06 -15.80
C ILE A 197 2.64 2.67 -16.47
N GLY A 198 2.44 2.60 -17.79
CA GLY A 198 2.56 1.37 -18.58
C GLY A 198 1.24 0.68 -18.96
N LYS A 199 0.11 1.41 -18.98
CA LYS A 199 -1.20 0.89 -19.45
C LYS A 199 -1.13 0.27 -20.86
N THR A 200 -0.68 1.05 -21.85
CA THR A 200 -0.50 0.58 -23.25
C THR A 200 0.49 -0.57 -23.36
N VAL A 201 1.58 -0.54 -22.58
CA VAL A 201 2.59 -1.62 -22.54
C VAL A 201 1.97 -2.93 -22.01
N SER A 202 1.06 -2.84 -21.04
CA SER A 202 0.29 -3.99 -20.54
C SER A 202 -0.60 -4.59 -21.62
N VAL A 203 -1.32 -3.74 -22.35
CA VAL A 203 -2.17 -4.16 -23.49
C VAL A 203 -1.31 -4.86 -24.56
N HIS A 204 -0.18 -4.28 -24.93
CA HIS A 204 0.74 -4.88 -25.90
C HIS A 204 1.28 -6.24 -25.41
N LYS A 205 1.64 -6.33 -24.13
CA LYS A 205 2.11 -7.57 -23.52
C LYS A 205 1.04 -8.68 -23.53
N PHE A 206 -0.21 -8.33 -23.20
CA PHE A 206 -1.34 -9.25 -23.25
C PHE A 206 -1.54 -9.81 -24.66
N ILE A 207 -1.55 -8.93 -25.67
CA ILE A 207 -1.71 -9.32 -27.08
C ILE A 207 -0.55 -10.21 -27.53
N LEU A 208 0.69 -9.89 -27.14
CA LEU A 208 1.87 -10.68 -27.48
C LEU A 208 1.79 -12.10 -26.88
N ASP A 209 1.45 -12.22 -25.60
CA ASP A 209 1.34 -13.53 -24.94
C ASP A 209 0.15 -14.36 -25.47
N TRP A 210 -0.96 -13.70 -25.84
CA TRP A 210 -2.09 -14.35 -26.52
C TRP A 210 -1.71 -14.84 -27.92
N ALA A 211 -1.04 -14.01 -28.72
CA ALA A 211 -0.63 -14.35 -30.07
C ALA A 211 0.42 -15.49 -30.08
N GLU A 212 1.24 -15.61 -29.03
CA GLU A 212 2.20 -16.70 -28.85
C GLU A 212 1.61 -17.96 -28.21
N GLY A 213 0.33 -17.95 -27.80
CA GLY A 213 -0.33 -19.09 -27.16
C GLY A 213 0.20 -19.38 -25.75
N LYS A 214 0.66 -18.36 -25.03
CA LYS A 214 1.15 -18.47 -23.65
C LYS A 214 0.03 -18.30 -22.61
N SER A 215 -1.04 -17.59 -22.98
CA SER A 215 -2.18 -17.30 -22.10
C SER A 215 -3.45 -16.98 -22.89
N ASN A 216 -4.61 -17.06 -22.24
CA ASN A 216 -5.92 -16.71 -22.79
C ASN A 216 -6.32 -17.53 -24.04
N ASP A 217 -6.07 -18.85 -24.00
CA ASP A 217 -6.43 -19.80 -25.08
C ASP A 217 -7.95 -19.88 -25.34
N ASN A 218 -8.75 -19.40 -24.40
CA ASN A 218 -10.21 -19.28 -24.50
C ASN A 218 -10.68 -18.13 -25.40
N ILE A 219 -9.80 -17.21 -25.80
CA ILE A 219 -10.12 -16.10 -26.69
C ILE A 219 -9.64 -16.42 -28.09
N ASP A 220 -10.58 -16.50 -29.03
CA ASP A 220 -10.29 -16.87 -30.41
C ASP A 220 -9.66 -15.69 -31.19
N CYS A 221 -10.12 -14.46 -30.96
CA CYS A 221 -9.73 -13.28 -31.72
C CYS A 221 -9.69 -12.01 -30.84
N VAL A 222 -8.63 -11.21 -30.98
CA VAL A 222 -8.40 -9.97 -30.20
C VAL A 222 -8.23 -8.77 -31.14
N PHE A 223 -9.05 -7.73 -30.96
CA PHE A 223 -8.95 -6.48 -31.71
C PHE A 223 -8.40 -5.36 -30.82
N LEU A 224 -7.30 -4.72 -31.26
CA LEU A 224 -6.74 -3.52 -30.62
C LEU A 224 -7.28 -2.27 -31.30
N LEU A 225 -7.97 -1.43 -30.53
CA LEU A 225 -8.71 -0.26 -31.00
C LEU A 225 -8.30 0.99 -30.18
N PRO A 226 -7.18 1.66 -30.51
CA PRO A 226 -6.73 2.83 -29.77
C PRO A 226 -7.69 4.02 -29.97
N PHE A 227 -8.21 4.64 -28.90
CA PHE A 227 -9.13 5.78 -28.99
C PHE A 227 -8.56 6.96 -29.78
N ARG A 228 -7.25 7.20 -29.63
CA ARG A 228 -6.50 8.16 -30.45
C ARG A 228 -6.70 7.98 -31.96
N LYS A 229 -6.85 6.74 -32.44
CA LYS A 229 -7.11 6.42 -33.85
C LYS A 229 -8.60 6.45 -34.19
N ILE A 230 -9.46 6.10 -33.23
CA ILE A 230 -10.92 6.13 -33.38
C ILE A 230 -11.41 7.56 -33.65
N ASN A 231 -10.82 8.56 -32.99
CA ASN A 231 -11.18 9.97 -33.15
C ASN A 231 -11.05 10.51 -34.59
N CYS A 232 -10.33 9.82 -35.47
CA CYS A 232 -10.19 10.19 -36.88
C CYS A 232 -11.45 9.87 -37.70
N ILE A 233 -12.40 9.10 -37.16
CA ILE A 233 -13.65 8.73 -37.82
C ILE A 233 -14.74 9.69 -37.35
N LYS A 234 -14.82 10.89 -37.94
CA LYS A 234 -15.86 11.89 -37.59
C LYS A 234 -17.00 11.91 -38.61
N ASN A 235 -18.24 11.96 -38.11
CA ASN A 235 -19.47 12.20 -38.87
C ASN A 235 -19.74 11.23 -40.05
N ARG A 236 -19.39 9.95 -39.90
CA ARG A 236 -19.77 8.91 -40.87
C ARG A 236 -20.53 7.81 -40.14
N GLU A 237 -21.73 7.51 -40.61
CA GLU A 237 -22.44 6.28 -40.21
C GLU A 237 -21.65 5.09 -40.76
N ILE A 238 -21.13 4.25 -39.86
CA ILE A 238 -20.27 3.11 -40.18
C ILE A 238 -20.81 1.88 -39.47
N SER A 239 -20.74 0.72 -40.12
CA SER A 239 -21.07 -0.56 -39.48
C SER A 239 -19.89 -1.06 -38.64
N LEU A 240 -20.13 -1.97 -37.69
CA LEU A 240 -19.04 -2.59 -36.90
C LEU A 240 -18.01 -3.27 -37.82
N HIS A 241 -18.47 -3.87 -38.92
CA HIS A 241 -17.59 -4.53 -39.87
C HIS A 241 -16.65 -3.55 -40.58
N GLU A 242 -17.19 -2.48 -41.16
CA GLU A 242 -16.41 -1.44 -41.81
C GLU A 242 -15.47 -0.73 -40.83
N PHE A 243 -15.90 -0.59 -39.57
CA PHE A 243 -15.07 -0.06 -38.49
C PHE A 243 -13.84 -0.95 -38.24
N LEU A 244 -14.00 -2.26 -38.10
CA LEU A 244 -12.87 -3.18 -37.88
C LEU A 244 -11.93 -3.27 -39.09
N GLN A 245 -12.45 -3.20 -40.31
CA GLN A 245 -11.64 -3.18 -41.54
C GLN A 245 -10.62 -2.04 -41.58
N LYS A 246 -10.93 -0.89 -40.96
CA LYS A 246 -9.99 0.25 -40.88
C LYS A 246 -8.76 -0.06 -40.03
N PHE A 247 -8.90 -0.88 -39.00
CA PHE A 247 -7.81 -1.25 -38.10
C PHE A 247 -7.11 -2.55 -38.53
N ASN A 248 -7.80 -3.38 -39.31
CA ASN A 248 -7.38 -4.73 -39.68
C ASN A 248 -7.52 -4.95 -41.20
N PRO A 249 -6.49 -4.60 -41.99
CA PRO A 249 -6.52 -4.73 -43.45
C PRO A 249 -6.80 -6.15 -43.96
N GLU A 250 -6.44 -7.19 -43.19
CA GLU A 250 -6.81 -8.59 -43.46
C GLU A 250 -8.32 -8.84 -43.57
N MET A 251 -9.15 -7.92 -43.10
CA MET A 251 -10.61 -8.04 -43.17
C MET A 251 -11.25 -7.37 -44.40
N GLN A 252 -10.47 -6.65 -45.23
CA GLN A 252 -11.01 -5.89 -46.38
C GLN A 252 -11.62 -6.77 -47.48
N ASP A 253 -11.04 -7.95 -47.74
CA ASP A 253 -11.44 -8.83 -48.85
C ASP A 253 -12.39 -9.98 -48.43
N LEU A 254 -13.02 -9.87 -47.25
CA LEU A 254 -13.83 -10.96 -46.69
C LEU A 254 -15.31 -10.85 -47.09
N GLU A 255 -15.85 -11.95 -47.62
CA GLU A 255 -17.29 -12.10 -47.86
C GLU A 255 -18.10 -12.08 -46.56
N THR A 256 -19.28 -11.45 -46.57
CA THR A 256 -20.16 -11.27 -45.41
C THR A 256 -20.49 -12.57 -44.66
N THR A 257 -20.61 -13.68 -45.40
CA THR A 257 -20.87 -15.03 -44.85
C THR A 257 -19.71 -15.58 -44.01
N LYS A 258 -18.46 -15.21 -44.33
CA LYS A 258 -17.25 -15.61 -43.59
C LYS A 258 -17.09 -14.78 -42.31
N ILE A 259 -17.40 -13.49 -42.38
CA ILE A 259 -17.37 -12.55 -41.24
C ILE A 259 -18.37 -12.95 -40.14
N ASN A 260 -19.57 -13.37 -40.52
CA ASN A 260 -20.58 -13.85 -39.57
C ASN A 260 -20.13 -15.10 -38.78
N LYS A 261 -19.17 -15.89 -39.29
CA LYS A 261 -18.53 -16.95 -38.50
C LYS A 261 -17.51 -16.41 -37.51
N VAL A 262 -16.77 -15.36 -37.87
CA VAL A 262 -15.84 -14.68 -36.95
C VAL A 262 -16.60 -14.10 -35.75
N TYR A 263 -17.75 -13.47 -35.98
CA TYR A 263 -18.59 -12.92 -34.89
C TYR A 263 -19.24 -13.98 -33.99
N LYS A 264 -19.20 -15.26 -34.35
CA LYS A 264 -19.62 -16.38 -33.48
C LYS A 264 -18.48 -16.92 -32.61
N CYS A 265 -17.24 -16.46 -32.83
CA CYS A 265 -16.10 -16.81 -32.01
C CYS A 265 -16.07 -15.99 -30.71
N THR A 266 -15.21 -16.35 -29.77
CA THR A 266 -14.97 -15.57 -28.56
C THR A 266 -14.09 -14.38 -28.89
N LEU A 267 -14.69 -13.19 -28.96
CA LEU A 267 -14.02 -11.94 -29.34
C LEU A 267 -13.64 -11.12 -28.11
N ALA A 268 -12.45 -10.52 -28.16
CA ALA A 268 -12.03 -9.49 -27.21
C ALA A 268 -11.72 -8.17 -27.95
N PHE A 269 -12.34 -7.09 -27.49
CA PHE A 269 -12.09 -5.73 -27.97
C PHE A 269 -11.32 -4.96 -26.91
N ILE A 270 -10.12 -4.49 -27.25
CA ILE A 270 -9.26 -3.71 -26.37
C ILE A 270 -9.25 -2.27 -26.84
N PHE A 271 -9.89 -1.39 -26.11
CA PHE A 271 -9.93 0.04 -26.34
C PHE A 271 -8.88 0.75 -25.49
N ASP A 272 -7.79 1.20 -26.12
CA ASP A 272 -6.66 1.80 -25.40
C ASP A 272 -6.74 3.34 -25.40
N GLY A 273 -6.72 3.95 -24.22
CA GLY A 273 -6.58 5.41 -24.02
C GLY A 273 -7.89 6.21 -24.06
N LEU A 274 -8.90 5.85 -23.26
CA LEU A 274 -10.20 6.59 -23.22
C LEU A 274 -10.03 8.08 -22.88
N ASP A 275 -9.00 8.44 -22.13
CA ASP A 275 -8.67 9.84 -21.81
C ASP A 275 -8.23 10.68 -23.02
N GLU A 276 -8.01 10.04 -24.16
CA GLU A 276 -7.72 10.68 -25.44
C GLU A 276 -8.96 10.73 -26.33
N SER A 277 -10.11 10.19 -25.91
CA SER A 277 -11.34 10.13 -26.68
C SER A 277 -12.00 11.51 -26.85
N GLN A 278 -12.54 11.76 -28.04
CA GLN A 278 -13.42 12.90 -28.32
C GLN A 278 -14.88 12.48 -28.57
N LEU A 279 -15.20 11.21 -28.31
CA LEU A 279 -16.54 10.68 -28.49
C LEU A 279 -17.48 11.21 -27.41
N SER A 280 -18.68 11.61 -27.80
CA SER A 280 -19.76 11.95 -26.87
C SER A 280 -20.45 10.68 -26.43
N LEU A 281 -19.99 10.08 -25.32
CA LEU A 281 -20.51 8.80 -24.85
C LEU A 281 -21.88 8.95 -24.17
N ASP A 282 -22.96 8.77 -24.94
CA ASP A 282 -24.32 8.66 -24.42
C ASP A 282 -24.71 7.18 -24.24
N PHE A 283 -25.06 6.81 -23.01
CA PHE A 283 -25.49 5.44 -22.64
C PHE A 283 -27.01 5.29 -22.52
N ASP A 284 -27.77 6.38 -22.70
CA ASP A 284 -29.22 6.40 -22.52
C ASP A 284 -29.99 6.36 -23.87
N SER A 285 -29.36 6.68 -25.00
CA SER A 285 -29.98 6.64 -26.34
C SER A 285 -29.03 6.14 -27.46
N GLY A 286 -29.54 5.84 -28.66
CA GLY A 286 -28.72 5.49 -29.84
C GLY A 286 -28.16 4.05 -29.92
N MET A 287 -28.80 3.06 -29.27
CA MET A 287 -28.25 1.70 -29.18
C MET A 287 -28.44 0.87 -30.45
N VAL A 288 -27.35 0.26 -30.90
CA VAL A 288 -27.28 -0.63 -32.06
C VAL A 288 -27.35 -2.09 -31.60
N THR A 289 -28.07 -2.92 -32.37
CA THR A 289 -28.24 -4.35 -32.06
C THR A 289 -27.64 -5.29 -33.11
N SER A 290 -27.38 -4.77 -34.31
CA SER A 290 -26.83 -5.55 -35.43
C SER A 290 -25.44 -5.07 -35.86
N VAL A 291 -24.59 -6.00 -36.27
CA VAL A 291 -23.25 -5.71 -36.80
C VAL A 291 -23.27 -5.06 -38.19
N GLU A 292 -24.42 -5.15 -38.89
CA GLU A 292 -24.64 -4.61 -40.25
C GLU A 292 -25.28 -3.21 -40.22
N GLU A 293 -25.86 -2.82 -39.07
CA GLU A 293 -26.47 -1.51 -38.86
C GLU A 293 -25.36 -0.45 -38.84
N ARG A 294 -25.58 0.65 -39.59
CA ARG A 294 -24.64 1.76 -39.65
C ARG A 294 -25.06 2.81 -38.65
N SER A 295 -24.12 3.26 -37.83
CA SER A 295 -24.36 4.19 -36.74
C SER A 295 -23.14 5.08 -36.52
N SER A 296 -23.22 5.99 -35.56
CA SER A 296 -22.02 6.70 -35.12
C SER A 296 -21.05 5.76 -34.38
N VAL A 297 -19.79 6.18 -34.26
CA VAL A 297 -18.75 5.37 -33.60
C VAL A 297 -18.93 5.37 -32.08
N ASP A 298 -19.42 6.46 -31.52
CA ASP A 298 -19.88 6.57 -30.14
C ASP A 298 -21.01 5.56 -29.85
N GLU A 299 -22.02 5.46 -30.72
CA GLU A 299 -23.12 4.48 -30.59
C GLU A 299 -22.62 3.04 -30.69
N LEU A 300 -21.68 2.73 -31.60
CA LEU A 300 -21.06 1.39 -31.68
C LEU A 300 -20.32 1.03 -30.38
N PHE A 301 -19.54 1.97 -29.84
CA PHE A 301 -18.78 1.76 -28.62
C PHE A 301 -19.71 1.60 -27.41
N THR A 302 -20.69 2.49 -27.22
CA THR A 302 -21.64 2.41 -26.11
C THR A 302 -22.51 1.16 -26.19
N SER A 303 -22.84 0.70 -27.40
CA SER A 303 -23.58 -0.57 -27.63
C SER A 303 -22.75 -1.81 -27.31
N LEU A 304 -21.44 -1.82 -27.62
CA LEU A 304 -20.52 -2.89 -27.21
C LEU A 304 -20.33 -2.92 -25.70
N VAL A 305 -20.24 -1.75 -25.06
CA VAL A 305 -20.08 -1.62 -23.61
C VAL A 305 -21.38 -2.01 -22.88
N ASN A 306 -22.55 -1.59 -23.35
CA ASN A 306 -23.82 -2.02 -22.76
C ASN A 306 -24.14 -3.50 -23.04
N GLY A 307 -23.51 -4.10 -24.06
CA GLY A 307 -23.71 -5.49 -24.44
C GLY A 307 -24.97 -5.70 -25.31
N THR A 308 -25.53 -4.65 -25.90
CA THR A 308 -26.59 -4.76 -26.92
C THR A 308 -26.04 -5.28 -28.24
N LEU A 309 -24.79 -4.90 -28.55
CA LEU A 309 -24.04 -5.36 -29.71
C LEU A 309 -23.01 -6.42 -29.26
N LEU A 310 -23.07 -7.62 -29.83
CA LEU A 310 -22.22 -8.77 -29.49
C LEU A 310 -22.14 -9.07 -27.97
N PRO A 311 -23.25 -9.53 -27.33
CA PRO A 311 -23.32 -9.74 -25.88
C PRO A 311 -22.27 -10.71 -25.31
N SER A 312 -21.69 -11.56 -26.18
CA SER A 312 -20.67 -12.53 -25.79
C SER A 312 -19.24 -11.97 -25.75
N ALA A 313 -19.01 -10.78 -26.32
CA ALA A 313 -17.69 -10.19 -26.45
C ALA A 313 -17.12 -9.72 -25.10
N LEU A 314 -15.81 -9.81 -24.97
CA LEU A 314 -15.04 -9.27 -23.86
C LEU A 314 -14.57 -7.86 -24.24
N VAL A 315 -14.69 -6.90 -23.34
CA VAL A 315 -14.25 -5.52 -23.61
C VAL A 315 -13.27 -5.09 -22.54
N TRP A 316 -12.11 -4.60 -22.94
CA TRP A 316 -11.11 -4.04 -22.04
C TRP A 316 -10.82 -2.59 -22.43
N VAL A 317 -11.04 -1.67 -21.49
CA VAL A 317 -10.81 -0.24 -21.68
C VAL A 317 -9.69 0.21 -20.76
N THR A 318 -8.71 0.96 -21.28
CA THR A 318 -7.69 1.64 -20.47
C THR A 318 -7.98 3.15 -20.42
N SER A 319 -7.73 3.78 -19.27
CA SER A 319 -7.97 5.22 -19.10
C SER A 319 -7.12 5.83 -17.98
N ARG A 320 -6.95 7.16 -18.00
CA ARG A 320 -6.57 7.92 -16.79
C ARG A 320 -7.78 8.04 -15.84
N PRO A 321 -7.56 8.16 -14.51
CA PRO A 321 -8.65 8.22 -13.53
C PRO A 321 -9.74 9.25 -13.86
N ALA A 322 -9.34 10.46 -14.28
CA ALA A 322 -10.26 11.55 -14.61
C ALA A 322 -11.25 11.23 -15.75
N ALA A 323 -10.80 10.51 -16.79
CA ALA A 323 -11.64 10.18 -17.94
C ALA A 323 -12.41 8.86 -17.75
N ALA A 324 -12.02 8.04 -16.79
CA ALA A 324 -12.68 6.78 -16.52
C ALA A 324 -14.15 6.94 -16.07
N ASN A 325 -14.51 8.12 -15.54
CA ASN A 325 -15.88 8.49 -15.16
C ASN A 325 -16.85 8.64 -16.34
N GLN A 326 -16.35 8.70 -17.58
CA GLN A 326 -17.20 8.73 -18.76
C GLN A 326 -17.98 7.41 -18.97
N ILE A 327 -17.51 6.30 -18.38
CA ILE A 327 -18.21 5.01 -18.40
C ILE A 327 -18.90 4.80 -17.06
N PRO A 328 -20.24 4.72 -17.01
CA PRO A 328 -20.96 4.49 -15.77
C PRO A 328 -20.54 3.18 -15.08
N PRO A 329 -20.28 3.18 -13.74
CA PRO A 329 -19.86 1.98 -13.02
C PRO A 329 -20.83 0.79 -13.13
N LYS A 330 -22.10 1.07 -13.43
CA LYS A 330 -23.13 0.04 -13.69
C LYS A 330 -22.79 -0.87 -14.88
N TYR A 331 -21.91 -0.50 -15.82
CA TYR A 331 -21.53 -1.36 -16.94
C TYR A 331 -20.22 -2.13 -16.71
N VAL A 332 -19.39 -1.68 -15.77
CA VAL A 332 -18.06 -2.27 -15.53
C VAL A 332 -18.20 -3.52 -14.67
N GLY A 333 -17.64 -4.64 -15.14
CA GLY A 333 -17.61 -5.91 -14.41
C GLY A 333 -16.41 -6.02 -13.47
N LEU A 334 -15.26 -5.45 -13.85
CA LEU A 334 -14.05 -5.43 -13.04
C LEU A 334 -13.32 -4.08 -13.22
N PHE A 335 -13.04 -3.42 -12.10
CA PHE A 335 -12.13 -2.27 -12.07
C PHE A 335 -10.72 -2.77 -11.72
N THR A 336 -9.73 -2.29 -12.47
CA THR A 336 -8.31 -2.57 -12.17
C THR A 336 -7.51 -1.29 -12.21
N GLU A 337 -6.40 -1.27 -11.48
CA GLU A 337 -5.51 -0.11 -11.42
C GLU A 337 -4.06 -0.55 -11.63
N VAL A 338 -3.39 0.07 -12.60
CA VAL A 338 -1.94 -0.09 -12.80
C VAL A 338 -1.24 0.85 -11.84
N ARG A 339 -0.58 0.27 -10.84
CA ARG A 339 0.10 1.02 -9.78
C ARG A 339 1.50 1.44 -10.24
N GLY A 340 2.28 0.59 -10.91
CA GLY A 340 3.62 0.95 -11.40
C GLY A 340 4.66 -0.11 -11.05
N PHE A 341 5.91 0.31 -10.82
CA PHE A 341 7.01 -0.57 -10.38
C PHE A 341 7.17 -0.58 -8.86
N THR A 342 7.11 -1.77 -8.29
CA THR A 342 7.64 -2.07 -6.95
C THR A 342 9.15 -1.92 -6.92
N ASP A 343 9.73 -1.81 -5.73
CA ASP A 343 11.17 -1.68 -5.54
C ASP A 343 12.01 -2.79 -6.19
N GLN A 344 11.48 -4.02 -6.21
CA GLN A 344 12.10 -5.14 -6.92
C GLN A 344 12.02 -4.98 -8.44
N GLN A 345 10.88 -4.52 -8.96
CA GLN A 345 10.66 -4.28 -10.39
C GLN A 345 11.51 -3.12 -10.91
N LYS A 346 11.75 -2.08 -10.10
CA LYS A 346 12.69 -1.00 -10.44
C LYS A 346 14.08 -1.57 -10.74
N GLU A 347 14.61 -2.40 -9.84
CA GLU A 347 15.92 -3.03 -10.01
C GLU A 347 15.95 -3.93 -11.25
N GLU A 348 14.90 -4.74 -11.44
CA GLU A 348 14.75 -5.62 -12.60
C GLU A 348 14.78 -4.84 -13.93
N TYR A 349 14.05 -3.73 -14.01
CA TYR A 349 14.00 -2.88 -15.20
C TYR A 349 15.41 -2.37 -15.58
N PHE A 350 16.14 -1.77 -14.63
CA PHE A 350 17.48 -1.25 -14.91
C PHE A 350 18.47 -2.36 -15.26
N ARG A 351 18.37 -3.53 -14.60
CA ARG A 351 19.23 -4.69 -14.89
C ARG A 351 18.97 -5.29 -16.27
N LYS A 352 17.70 -5.34 -16.72
CA LYS A 352 17.34 -5.79 -18.08
C LYS A 352 17.80 -4.82 -19.16
N ARG A 353 17.69 -3.52 -18.91
CA ARG A 353 17.97 -2.46 -19.88
C ARG A 353 19.46 -2.19 -20.09
N ILE A 354 20.28 -2.32 -19.04
CA ILE A 354 21.71 -2.07 -19.10
C ILE A 354 22.45 -3.40 -19.21
N LYS A 355 23.02 -3.70 -20.38
CA LYS A 355 23.68 -5.00 -20.66
C LYS A 355 24.90 -5.30 -19.77
N ASP A 356 25.57 -4.27 -19.24
CA ASP A 356 26.69 -4.42 -18.30
C ASP A 356 26.16 -4.41 -16.86
N GLU A 357 26.22 -5.56 -16.18
CA GLU A 357 25.73 -5.71 -14.80
C GLU A 357 26.43 -4.80 -13.79
N THR A 358 27.71 -4.49 -14.00
CA THR A 358 28.48 -3.62 -13.11
C THR A 358 28.06 -2.16 -13.27
N GLN A 359 27.82 -1.74 -14.52
CA GLN A 359 27.26 -0.43 -14.82
C GLN A 359 25.83 -0.31 -14.31
N ALA A 360 24.99 -1.33 -14.50
CA ALA A 360 23.62 -1.39 -14.01
C ALA A 360 23.54 -1.25 -12.49
N SER A 361 24.38 -2.00 -11.76
CA SER A 361 24.43 -1.96 -10.30
C SER A 361 24.92 -0.62 -9.77
N ARG A 362 25.91 0.01 -10.43
CA ARG A 362 26.39 1.36 -10.08
C ARG A 362 25.33 2.43 -10.32
N MET A 363 24.67 2.40 -11.48
CA MET A 363 23.59 3.32 -11.83
C MET A 363 22.40 3.17 -10.86
N PHE A 364 21.97 1.94 -10.58
CA PHE A 364 20.87 1.71 -9.65
C PHE A 364 21.22 2.08 -8.20
N SER A 365 22.47 1.85 -7.77
CA SER A 365 22.95 2.36 -6.48
C SER A 365 22.90 3.88 -6.41
N HIS A 366 23.25 4.56 -7.50
CA HIS A 366 23.17 6.01 -7.58
C HIS A 366 21.71 6.52 -7.53
N ILE A 367 20.80 5.87 -8.26
CA ILE A 367 19.37 6.17 -8.19
C ILE A 367 18.84 5.96 -6.76
N LYS A 368 19.25 4.89 -6.08
CA LYS A 368 18.89 4.66 -4.66
C LYS A 368 19.39 5.77 -3.73
N LYS A 369 20.60 6.32 -3.96
CA LYS A 369 21.12 7.47 -3.20
C LYS A 369 20.26 8.71 -3.39
N SER A 370 19.76 8.96 -4.60
CA SER A 370 18.84 10.07 -4.88
C SER A 370 17.39 9.62 -4.73
N ARG A 371 16.86 9.72 -3.51
CA ARG A 371 15.51 9.22 -3.21
C ARG A 371 14.44 9.81 -4.12
N SER A 372 14.53 11.09 -4.49
CA SER A 372 13.63 11.73 -5.46
C SER A 372 13.61 10.99 -6.81
N LEU A 373 14.77 10.65 -7.36
CA LEU A 373 14.87 9.86 -8.60
C LEU A 373 14.31 8.44 -8.40
N TYR A 374 14.61 7.80 -7.27
CA TYR A 374 14.12 6.46 -6.93
C TYR A 374 12.59 6.40 -6.80
N ILE A 375 11.98 7.45 -6.24
CA ILE A 375 10.54 7.64 -6.12
C ILE A 375 9.91 7.77 -7.50
N MET A 376 10.43 8.67 -8.34
CA MET A 376 9.91 8.86 -9.70
C MET A 376 10.02 7.59 -10.56
N CYS A 377 11.05 6.76 -10.34
CA CYS A 377 11.20 5.44 -10.97
C CYS A 377 10.10 4.44 -10.58
N TYR A 378 9.16 4.79 -9.72
CA TYR A 378 7.89 4.07 -9.60
C TYR A 378 7.11 4.06 -10.93
N ILE A 379 7.21 5.13 -11.70
CA ILE A 379 6.58 5.27 -13.01
C ILE A 379 7.59 4.84 -14.09
N PRO A 380 7.30 3.80 -14.90
CA PRO A 380 8.24 3.24 -15.86
C PRO A 380 8.85 4.23 -16.86
N VAL A 381 8.10 5.27 -17.28
CA VAL A 381 8.65 6.30 -18.19
C VAL A 381 9.81 7.06 -17.58
N PHE A 382 9.80 7.31 -16.26
CA PHE A 382 10.92 7.96 -15.58
C PHE A 382 12.12 7.02 -15.46
N CYS A 383 11.90 5.71 -15.33
CA CYS A 383 12.99 4.74 -15.44
C CYS A 383 13.66 4.78 -16.82
N TRP A 384 12.87 4.91 -17.89
CA TRP A 384 13.37 5.03 -19.25
C TRP A 384 14.21 6.31 -19.45
N ILE A 385 13.69 7.47 -19.01
CA ILE A 385 14.41 8.75 -19.07
C ILE A 385 15.70 8.67 -18.25
N THR A 386 15.62 8.17 -17.01
CA THR A 386 16.76 8.07 -16.10
C THR A 386 17.83 7.14 -16.65
N ALA A 387 17.45 5.98 -17.18
CA ALA A 387 18.37 5.05 -17.82
C ALA A 387 19.05 5.69 -19.05
N THR A 388 18.30 6.41 -19.87
CA THR A 388 18.83 7.07 -21.08
C THR A 388 19.86 8.15 -20.73
N VAL A 389 19.56 8.98 -19.73
CA VAL A 389 20.47 10.06 -19.29
C VAL A 389 21.72 9.50 -18.64
N LEU A 390 21.57 8.59 -17.67
CA LEU A 390 22.72 8.03 -16.93
C LEU A 390 23.62 7.12 -17.79
N GLN A 391 23.13 6.59 -18.92
CA GLN A 391 23.96 5.85 -19.88
C GLN A 391 24.89 6.75 -20.69
N ASP A 392 24.48 8.00 -20.96
CA ASP A 392 25.23 8.94 -21.82
C ASP A 392 26.14 9.88 -21.00
N ILE A 393 25.84 10.11 -19.72
CA ILE A 393 26.74 10.81 -18.78
C ILE A 393 27.89 9.86 -18.39
N PRO A 394 29.17 10.20 -18.66
CA PRO A 394 30.28 9.38 -18.22
C PRO A 394 30.36 9.38 -16.69
N ILE A 395 29.93 8.29 -16.07
CA ILE A 395 30.09 8.05 -14.63
C ILE A 395 31.60 7.93 -14.37
N GLY A 396 32.24 9.03 -13.98
CA GLY A 396 33.60 9.02 -13.49
C GLY A 396 33.72 8.20 -12.20
N ASN A 397 34.95 7.77 -11.86
CA ASN A 397 35.25 6.96 -10.68
C ASN A 397 34.96 7.62 -9.31
N ASN A 398 34.50 8.88 -9.29
CA ASN A 398 34.18 9.61 -8.08
C ASN A 398 32.66 9.67 -7.92
N ALA A 399 32.12 8.79 -7.07
CA ALA A 399 30.69 8.63 -6.82
C ALA A 399 30.06 9.76 -5.98
N GLU A 400 30.68 10.95 -5.91
CA GLU A 400 30.33 12.05 -5.01
C GLU A 400 29.65 13.26 -5.69
N ASP A 401 29.64 13.37 -7.03
CA ASP A 401 29.28 14.64 -7.71
C ASP A 401 28.04 14.62 -8.65
N ILE A 402 27.14 13.64 -8.57
CA ILE A 402 25.90 13.65 -9.38
C ILE A 402 24.70 13.92 -8.47
N ASN A 403 24.56 15.15 -7.99
CA ASN A 403 23.31 15.63 -7.39
C ASN A 403 22.42 16.22 -8.49
N THR A 404 22.01 15.41 -9.47
CA THR A 404 21.20 15.93 -10.57
C THR A 404 19.75 16.10 -10.11
N THR A 405 19.27 17.34 -10.11
CA THR A 405 17.85 17.62 -9.91
C THR A 405 17.01 17.05 -11.06
N LEU A 406 15.68 16.99 -10.91
CA LEU A 406 14.82 16.53 -11.99
C LEU A 406 14.96 17.42 -13.23
N THR A 407 15.10 18.73 -13.03
CA THR A 407 15.31 19.67 -14.13
C THR A 407 16.59 19.38 -14.89
N GLU A 408 17.69 19.13 -14.19
CA GLU A 408 18.97 18.80 -14.83
C GLU A 408 18.88 17.50 -15.64
N MET A 409 18.17 16.49 -15.14
CA MET A 409 17.89 15.25 -15.87
C MET A 409 17.14 15.51 -17.19
N TYR A 410 16.15 16.41 -17.20
CA TYR A 410 15.40 16.74 -18.41
C TYR A 410 16.19 17.63 -19.37
N ILE A 411 17.08 18.50 -18.87
CA ILE A 411 18.02 19.24 -19.71
C ILE A 411 18.96 18.28 -20.43
N HIS A 412 19.53 17.30 -19.72
CA HIS A 412 20.36 16.26 -20.35
C HIS A 412 19.57 15.40 -21.33
N PHE A 413 18.33 15.03 -20.99
CA PHE A 413 17.45 14.32 -21.91
C PHE A 413 17.23 15.12 -23.21
N LEU A 414 16.95 16.42 -23.12
CA LEU A 414 16.82 17.30 -24.29
C LEU A 414 18.10 17.32 -25.13
N LEU A 415 19.27 17.46 -24.50
CA LEU A 415 20.56 17.45 -25.18
C LEU A 415 20.82 16.14 -25.93
N ILE A 416 20.48 14.99 -25.32
CA ILE A 416 20.63 13.67 -25.95
C ILE A 416 19.72 13.55 -27.18
N GLN A 417 18.45 13.95 -27.07
CA GLN A 417 17.50 13.91 -28.19
C GLN A 417 17.97 14.79 -29.36
N MET A 418 18.46 16.01 -29.08
CA MET A 418 19.00 16.90 -30.12
C MET A 418 20.27 16.34 -30.77
N ASN A 419 21.16 15.75 -29.99
CA ASN A 419 22.37 15.12 -30.52
C ASN A 419 22.03 13.93 -31.43
N MET A 420 21.06 13.10 -31.02
CA MET A 420 20.57 11.99 -31.82
C MET A 420 19.97 12.46 -33.15
N LYS A 421 19.14 13.51 -33.12
CA LYS A 421 18.59 14.13 -34.33
C LYS A 421 19.70 14.62 -35.28
N ASN A 422 20.68 15.37 -34.77
CA ASN A 422 21.78 15.91 -35.58
C ASN A 422 22.67 14.81 -36.20
N GLN A 423 22.89 13.71 -35.49
CA GLN A 423 23.63 12.57 -36.00
C GLN A 423 22.88 11.86 -37.14
N LYS A 424 21.56 11.72 -37.00
CA LYS A 424 20.71 10.98 -37.94
C LYS A 424 20.40 11.77 -39.21
N TYR A 425 20.08 13.06 -39.10
CA TYR A 425 19.56 13.85 -40.21
C TYR A 425 20.53 14.93 -40.72
N ASP A 426 21.29 15.57 -39.82
CA ASP A 426 22.25 16.63 -40.21
C ASP A 426 23.66 16.10 -40.50
N ARG A 427 23.91 14.79 -40.28
CA ARG A 427 25.21 14.12 -40.38
C ARG A 427 26.36 14.86 -39.66
N LYS A 428 26.04 15.57 -38.58
CA LYS A 428 27.00 16.35 -37.78
C LYS A 428 27.04 15.78 -36.36
N LYS A 429 28.22 15.35 -35.92
CA LYS A 429 28.44 14.94 -34.52
C LYS A 429 28.95 16.16 -33.75
N GLN A 430 28.08 16.81 -32.98
CA GLN A 430 28.45 17.97 -32.17
C GLN A 430 28.58 17.59 -30.70
N ARG A 431 29.77 17.75 -30.12
CA ARG A 431 30.05 17.39 -28.72
C ARG A 431 29.86 18.55 -27.73
N GLU A 432 29.87 19.80 -28.21
CA GLU A 432 29.64 20.97 -27.37
C GLU A 432 28.14 21.28 -27.25
N HIS A 433 27.62 21.26 -26.01
CA HIS A 433 26.20 21.50 -25.70
C HIS A 433 25.67 22.81 -26.30
N THR A 434 26.44 23.90 -26.18
CA THR A 434 26.01 25.21 -26.64
C THR A 434 25.77 25.26 -28.15
N LYS A 435 26.72 24.75 -28.93
CA LYS A 435 26.59 24.70 -30.39
C LYS A 435 25.49 23.75 -30.84
N LEU A 436 25.22 22.68 -30.07
CA LEU A 436 24.15 21.73 -30.35
C LEU A 436 22.77 22.40 -30.20
N LEU A 437 22.57 23.11 -29.09
CA LEU A 437 21.34 23.85 -28.82
C LEU A 437 21.15 25.02 -29.79
N ASP A 438 22.21 25.78 -30.09
CA ASP A 438 22.18 26.86 -31.10
C ASP A 438 21.72 26.32 -32.46
N SER A 439 22.25 25.17 -32.90
CA SER A 439 21.89 24.57 -34.19
C SER A 439 20.43 24.12 -34.28
N ASN A 440 19.79 23.81 -33.14
CA ASN A 440 18.39 23.38 -33.07
C ASN A 440 17.45 24.43 -32.47
N LYS A 441 17.95 25.65 -32.21
CA LYS A 441 17.28 26.68 -31.41
C LYS A 441 15.87 26.96 -31.91
N THR A 442 15.72 27.31 -33.18
CA THR A 442 14.42 27.66 -33.78
C THR A 442 13.38 26.56 -33.57
N MET A 443 13.79 25.30 -33.69
CA MET A 443 12.89 24.17 -33.51
C MET A 443 12.46 24.02 -32.05
N ILE A 444 13.42 24.05 -31.13
CA ILE A 444 13.16 23.92 -29.69
C ILE A 444 12.22 25.04 -29.22
N LEU A 445 12.44 26.28 -29.69
CA LEU A 445 11.57 27.42 -29.38
C LEU A 445 10.12 27.18 -29.81
N LYS A 446 9.89 26.64 -31.01
CA LYS A 446 8.54 26.34 -31.48
C LYS A 446 7.88 25.22 -30.68
N LEU A 447 8.62 24.14 -30.40
CA LEU A 447 8.13 23.03 -29.56
C LEU A 447 7.78 23.49 -28.15
N ALA A 448 8.62 24.34 -27.55
CA ALA A 448 8.41 24.93 -26.25
C ALA A 448 7.14 25.81 -26.22
N LYS A 449 6.93 26.63 -27.26
CA LYS A 449 5.70 27.43 -27.41
C LYS A 449 4.46 26.54 -27.49
N LEU A 450 4.49 25.51 -28.34
CA LEU A 450 3.40 24.55 -28.46
C LEU A 450 3.10 23.87 -27.13
N ALA A 451 4.13 23.45 -26.40
CA ALA A 451 4.00 22.80 -25.12
C ALA A 451 3.26 23.68 -24.10
N PHE A 452 3.63 24.97 -24.01
CA PHE A 452 2.96 25.93 -23.13
C PHE A 452 1.51 26.21 -23.54
N GLU A 453 1.23 26.39 -24.84
CA GLU A 453 -0.12 26.59 -25.36
C GLU A 453 -1.07 25.43 -25.05
N GLN A 454 -0.58 24.20 -25.18
CA GLN A 454 -1.37 23.02 -24.89
C GLN A 454 -1.50 22.78 -23.38
N LEU A 455 -0.47 23.11 -22.59
CA LEU A 455 -0.55 23.05 -21.13
C LEU A 455 -1.61 24.01 -20.58
N LYS A 456 -1.69 25.25 -21.07
CA LYS A 456 -2.72 26.24 -20.70
C LYS A 456 -4.16 25.74 -20.97
N LYS A 457 -4.33 24.88 -21.98
CA LYS A 457 -5.62 24.31 -22.39
C LYS A 457 -5.90 22.95 -21.74
N GLU A 458 -4.99 22.45 -20.91
CA GLU A 458 -5.00 21.10 -20.34
C GLU A 458 -5.08 19.99 -21.42
N ASN A 459 -4.56 20.28 -22.61
CA ASN A 459 -4.55 19.35 -23.74
C ASN A 459 -3.27 18.50 -23.75
N ILE A 460 -3.46 17.19 -23.90
CA ILE A 460 -2.35 16.23 -24.08
C ILE A 460 -2.14 15.89 -25.57
N VAL A 461 -3.20 16.00 -26.37
CA VAL A 461 -3.21 15.69 -27.80
C VAL A 461 -3.61 16.93 -28.58
N PHE A 462 -2.92 17.18 -29.69
CA PHE A 462 -3.10 18.36 -30.53
C PHE A 462 -2.99 18.02 -32.02
N TYR A 463 -3.47 18.93 -32.87
CA TYR A 463 -3.67 18.71 -34.30
C TYR A 463 -2.73 19.55 -35.16
N GLU A 464 -2.71 19.27 -36.45
CA GLU A 464 -1.94 20.07 -37.44
C GLU A 464 -2.29 21.57 -37.41
N LYS A 465 -3.55 21.94 -37.09
CA LYS A 465 -3.95 23.34 -36.90
C LYS A 465 -3.22 24.00 -35.72
N ASP A 466 -2.97 23.24 -34.65
CA ASP A 466 -2.31 23.72 -33.44
C ASP A 466 -0.79 23.86 -33.68
N LEU A 467 -0.23 22.95 -34.48
CA LEU A 467 1.15 23.05 -34.99
C LEU A 467 1.33 24.29 -35.88
N LYS A 468 0.42 24.50 -36.84
CA LYS A 468 0.42 25.67 -37.73
C LYS A 468 0.29 26.98 -36.95
N ALA A 469 -0.53 27.01 -35.89
CA ALA A 469 -0.64 28.17 -35.01
C ALA A 469 0.67 28.51 -34.27
N CYS A 470 1.59 27.56 -34.16
CA CYS A 470 2.93 27.74 -33.60
C CYS A 470 4.03 27.81 -34.67
N ASP A 471 3.67 28.01 -35.94
CA ASP A 471 4.58 28.02 -37.11
C ASP A 471 5.39 26.73 -37.29
N ILE A 472 4.83 25.58 -36.89
CA ILE A 472 5.49 24.27 -36.99
C ILE A 472 4.96 23.51 -38.21
N TYR A 473 5.86 23.10 -39.11
CA TYR A 473 5.55 22.21 -40.22
C TYR A 473 5.94 20.77 -39.88
N VAL A 474 5.14 19.80 -40.32
CA VAL A 474 5.26 18.39 -39.92
C VAL A 474 6.63 17.78 -40.23
N SER A 475 7.21 18.15 -41.38
CA SER A 475 8.55 17.73 -41.80
C SER A 475 9.69 18.19 -40.88
N ASP A 476 9.46 19.21 -40.05
CA ASP A 476 10.52 19.82 -39.23
C ASP A 476 10.84 18.97 -37.99
N PHE A 477 9.93 18.09 -37.54
CA PHE A 477 10.01 17.47 -36.21
C PHE A 477 9.73 15.97 -36.09
N GLU A 478 9.35 15.27 -37.16
CA GLU A 478 9.28 13.79 -37.20
C GLU A 478 10.59 13.11 -36.71
N SER A 479 11.69 13.86 -36.69
CA SER A 479 13.05 13.42 -36.36
C SER A 479 13.53 13.60 -34.91
N THR A 480 12.83 14.35 -34.05
CA THR A 480 13.36 14.73 -32.71
C THR A 480 13.12 13.75 -31.58
N GLY A 481 12.25 12.75 -31.76
CA GLY A 481 11.93 11.80 -30.69
C GLY A 481 11.24 12.42 -29.47
N MET A 482 10.80 13.68 -29.55
CA MET A 482 10.06 14.40 -28.49
C MET A 482 8.57 14.51 -28.76
N LEU A 483 8.18 14.44 -30.03
CA LEU A 483 6.81 14.34 -30.50
C LEU A 483 6.60 12.98 -31.13
N THR A 484 5.42 12.41 -30.90
CA THR A 484 5.00 11.18 -31.57
C THR A 484 3.92 11.54 -32.57
N GLU A 485 4.16 11.25 -33.86
CA GLU A 485 3.13 11.28 -34.91
C GLU A 485 2.42 9.92 -34.93
N ILE A 486 1.09 9.92 -35.03
CA ILE A 486 0.29 8.73 -34.68
C ILE A 486 -0.29 7.95 -35.91
N PHE A 487 -0.36 8.51 -37.15
CA PHE A 487 -0.80 7.91 -38.46
C PHE A 487 -2.11 7.03 -38.52
N GLN A 488 -2.95 6.88 -39.59
CA GLN A 488 -3.15 7.44 -40.96
C GLN A 488 -4.57 7.10 -41.55
N GLN A 489 -4.96 7.82 -42.63
CA GLN A 489 -5.81 7.52 -43.83
C GLN A 489 -7.36 7.59 -43.78
N GLU A 490 -7.94 8.62 -44.43
CA GLU A 490 -9.32 8.60 -44.96
C GLU A 490 -9.32 8.35 -46.47
N ALA A 491 -10.30 7.58 -46.95
CA ALA A 491 -10.61 7.47 -48.36
C ALA A 491 -11.02 8.84 -48.92
N GLY A 492 -10.12 9.45 -49.71
CA GLY A 492 -10.40 10.57 -50.60
C GLY A 492 -10.31 11.97 -49.97
N LEU A 493 -9.11 12.55 -50.06
CA LEU A 493 -8.77 13.98 -50.23
C LEU A 493 -8.17 14.80 -49.07
N HIS A 494 -8.31 14.45 -47.77
CA HIS A 494 -7.61 15.19 -46.70
C HIS A 494 -7.01 14.29 -45.60
N GLU A 495 -5.74 14.55 -45.26
CA GLU A 495 -5.00 13.88 -44.19
C GLU A 495 -5.12 14.72 -42.90
N VAL A 496 -5.68 14.16 -41.81
CA VAL A 496 -5.69 14.84 -40.49
C VAL A 496 -4.64 14.19 -39.61
N LYS A 497 -3.53 14.89 -39.41
CA LYS A 497 -2.44 14.44 -38.54
C LYS A 497 -2.68 14.86 -37.09
N VAL A 498 -2.46 13.93 -36.16
CA VAL A 498 -2.63 14.09 -34.71
C VAL A 498 -1.29 13.82 -34.02
N PHE A 499 -0.97 14.64 -33.02
CA PHE A 499 0.33 14.68 -32.37
C PHE A 499 0.18 14.75 -30.84
N CYS A 500 1.15 14.18 -30.14
CA CYS A 500 1.34 14.37 -28.70
C CYS A 500 2.83 14.38 -28.36
N PHE A 501 3.17 14.89 -27.18
CA PHE A 501 4.51 14.67 -26.62
C PHE A 501 4.66 13.21 -26.18
N VAL A 502 5.90 12.71 -26.16
CA VAL A 502 6.19 11.32 -25.71
C VAL A 502 5.69 11.07 -24.27
N HIS A 503 5.70 12.10 -23.43
CA HIS A 503 5.13 12.08 -22.09
C HIS A 503 4.70 13.49 -21.65
N LEU A 504 3.73 13.60 -20.74
CA LEU A 504 3.25 14.88 -20.21
C LEU A 504 4.38 15.69 -19.55
N SER A 505 5.25 15.03 -18.79
CA SER A 505 6.43 15.66 -18.19
C SER A 505 7.38 16.34 -19.20
N VAL A 506 7.45 15.84 -20.45
CA VAL A 506 8.24 16.49 -21.52
C VAL A 506 7.55 17.76 -21.98
N GLN A 507 6.22 17.75 -22.08
CA GLN A 507 5.42 18.95 -22.35
C GLN A 507 5.60 19.99 -21.25
N GLU A 508 5.49 19.61 -19.99
CA GLU A 508 5.65 20.52 -18.85
C GLU A 508 7.06 21.12 -18.76
N PHE A 509 8.10 20.30 -19.01
CA PHE A 509 9.48 20.78 -19.08
C PHE A 509 9.68 21.81 -20.20
N LEU A 510 9.24 21.50 -21.42
CA LEU A 510 9.36 22.42 -22.56
C LEU A 510 8.53 23.68 -22.38
N ALA A 511 7.37 23.59 -21.73
CA ALA A 511 6.57 24.75 -21.34
C ALA A 511 7.34 25.65 -20.35
N ALA A 512 8.04 25.08 -19.36
CA ALA A 512 8.87 25.85 -18.42
C ALA A 512 10.03 26.56 -19.15
N VAL A 513 10.67 25.89 -20.10
CA VAL A 513 11.68 26.50 -20.99
C VAL A 513 11.08 27.68 -21.76
N HIS A 514 9.87 27.54 -22.30
CA HIS A 514 9.18 28.62 -23.02
C HIS A 514 8.89 29.83 -22.14
N VAL A 515 8.35 29.63 -20.94
CA VAL A 515 8.02 30.72 -20.01
C VAL A 515 9.28 31.49 -19.61
N PHE A 516 10.39 30.79 -19.34
CA PHE A 516 11.65 31.44 -19.04
C PHE A 516 12.22 32.22 -20.25
N LEU A 517 12.06 31.71 -21.47
CA LEU A 517 12.41 32.45 -22.69
C LEU A 517 11.56 33.70 -22.91
N CYS A 518 10.25 33.62 -22.63
CA CYS A 518 9.35 34.77 -22.69
C CYS A 518 9.76 35.85 -21.67
N TYR A 519 10.21 35.45 -20.48
CA TYR A 519 10.82 36.36 -19.51
C TYR A 519 12.05 37.07 -20.07
N LEU A 520 13.05 36.33 -20.58
CA LEU A 520 14.29 36.90 -21.11
C LEU A 520 14.06 37.87 -22.29
N HIS A 521 13.03 37.63 -23.09
CA HIS A 521 12.65 38.51 -24.21
C HIS A 521 11.61 39.58 -23.84
N LYS A 522 11.14 39.63 -22.60
CA LYS A 522 10.08 40.53 -22.13
C LYS A 522 8.78 40.42 -22.93
N ASN A 523 8.41 39.19 -23.33
CA ASN A 523 7.16 38.91 -24.03
C ASN A 523 5.98 38.85 -23.05
N MET A 524 5.33 40.01 -22.87
CA MET A 524 4.31 40.21 -21.84
C MET A 524 2.96 39.55 -22.14
N GLU A 525 2.65 39.25 -23.40
CA GLU A 525 1.37 38.65 -23.77
C GLU A 525 1.27 37.20 -23.27
N GLU A 526 2.35 36.43 -23.39
CA GLU A 526 2.40 35.03 -22.94
C GLU A 526 2.46 34.92 -21.42
N LEU A 527 3.19 35.83 -20.76
CA LEU A 527 3.32 35.83 -19.30
C LEU A 527 2.02 36.21 -18.58
N GLN A 528 1.07 36.87 -19.27
CA GLN A 528 -0.22 37.29 -18.72
C GLN A 528 -0.98 36.12 -18.04
N PHE A 529 -0.77 34.88 -18.47
CA PHE A 529 -1.39 33.68 -17.88
C PHE A 529 -1.22 33.57 -16.35
N PHE A 530 -0.10 34.04 -15.80
CA PHE A 530 0.19 33.98 -14.36
C PHE A 530 -0.40 35.14 -13.55
N PHE A 531 -1.05 36.10 -14.21
CA PHE A 531 -1.57 37.32 -13.57
C PHE A 531 -3.09 37.41 -13.73
N GLU A 532 -3.81 37.78 -12.67
CA GLU A 532 -5.27 37.92 -12.70
C GLU A 532 -5.76 39.06 -13.62
N GLU A 533 -6.86 38.85 -14.34
CA GLU A 533 -7.44 39.79 -15.33
C GLU A 533 -7.84 41.17 -14.75
N THR A 534 -7.98 41.29 -13.42
CA THR A 534 -8.43 42.52 -12.75
C THR A 534 -7.34 43.59 -12.59
N GLN A 535 -6.08 43.29 -12.90
CA GLN A 535 -5.01 44.28 -12.86
C GLN A 535 -4.68 44.81 -14.26
N ASN A 536 -4.94 46.11 -14.48
CA ASN A 536 -4.61 46.84 -15.70
C ASN A 536 -3.19 46.52 -16.23
N LYS A 537 -3.04 46.31 -17.54
CA LYS A 537 -1.75 46.17 -18.28
C LYS A 537 -0.68 47.22 -17.89
N VAL A 538 -1.11 48.36 -17.35
CA VAL A 538 -0.26 49.47 -16.88
C VAL A 538 0.49 49.13 -15.58
N ARG A 539 -0.06 48.33 -14.66
CA ARG A 539 0.63 47.92 -13.41
C ARG A 539 1.69 46.84 -13.66
N LEU A 540 1.41 45.90 -14.55
CA LEU A 540 2.35 44.84 -14.97
C LEU A 540 3.65 45.41 -15.54
N ASN A 541 3.55 46.46 -16.36
CA ASN A 541 4.71 47.17 -16.92
C ASN A 541 5.48 48.01 -15.88
N CYS A 542 4.83 48.49 -14.82
CA CYS A 542 5.48 49.24 -13.73
C CYS A 542 6.16 48.30 -12.71
N GLU A 543 5.64 47.08 -12.51
CA GLU A 543 6.13 46.17 -11.46
C GLU A 543 7.25 45.25 -11.93
N LEU A 544 7.36 44.94 -13.23
CA LEU A 544 8.55 44.30 -13.82
C LEU A 544 9.67 45.31 -14.18
N GLN A 545 9.45 46.60 -13.88
CA GLN A 545 10.51 47.61 -13.72
C GLN A 545 11.00 47.71 -12.26
N SER A 546 10.52 46.82 -11.36
CA SER A 546 11.05 46.70 -9.99
C SER A 546 12.47 46.12 -9.95
N GLU A 547 13.11 46.19 -8.79
CA GLU A 547 14.49 45.74 -8.59
C GLU A 547 14.72 44.22 -8.82
N SER A 548 13.68 43.38 -8.97
CA SER A 548 13.83 41.92 -9.19
C SER A 548 12.70 41.28 -10.03
N PRO A 549 12.71 41.42 -11.37
CA PRO A 549 11.63 40.96 -12.25
C PRO A 549 11.47 39.42 -12.29
N LEU A 550 12.57 38.67 -12.22
CA LEU A 550 12.54 37.20 -12.19
C LEU A 550 11.86 36.68 -10.92
N HIS A 551 12.16 37.26 -9.76
CA HIS A 551 11.52 36.90 -8.49
C HIS A 551 10.00 37.02 -8.58
N TYR A 552 9.52 38.11 -9.15
CA TYR A 552 8.08 38.36 -9.28
C TYR A 552 7.39 37.30 -10.15
N LEU A 553 7.98 36.93 -11.29
CA LEU A 553 7.47 35.84 -12.14
C LEU A 553 7.41 34.51 -11.37
N LEU A 554 8.49 34.14 -10.68
CA LEU A 554 8.55 32.88 -9.93
C LEU A 554 7.49 32.83 -8.82
N VAL A 555 7.31 33.92 -8.07
CA VAL A 555 6.26 34.02 -7.05
C VAL A 555 4.87 33.89 -7.66
N LYS A 556 4.58 34.55 -8.79
CA LYS A 556 3.27 34.41 -9.45
C LYS A 556 3.03 33.01 -10.00
N ALA A 557 4.05 32.33 -10.49
CA ALA A 557 3.94 30.94 -10.88
C ALA A 557 3.62 30.03 -9.67
N VAL A 558 4.25 30.27 -8.51
CA VAL A 558 3.95 29.56 -7.25
C VAL A 558 2.51 29.82 -6.82
N GLU A 559 2.08 31.09 -6.73
CA GLU A 559 0.72 31.45 -6.33
C GLU A 559 -0.33 30.81 -7.27
N LYS A 560 -0.08 30.81 -8.58
CA LYS A 560 -0.97 30.21 -9.57
C LYS A 560 -1.09 28.70 -9.39
N ALA A 561 0.02 28.00 -9.15
CA ALA A 561 0.00 26.55 -8.92
C ALA A 561 -0.73 26.20 -7.62
N VAL A 562 -0.49 26.95 -6.53
CA VAL A 562 -1.18 26.77 -5.24
C VAL A 562 -2.70 26.97 -5.36
N GLN A 563 -3.16 27.88 -6.24
CA GLN A 563 -4.59 28.11 -6.48
C GLN A 563 -5.27 26.98 -7.28
N ILE A 564 -4.53 26.20 -8.06
CA ILE A 564 -5.08 25.19 -8.96
C ILE A 564 -5.20 23.84 -8.25
N GLN A 565 -6.43 23.42 -7.98
CA GLN A 565 -6.71 22.17 -7.27
C GLN A 565 -6.32 20.90 -8.04
N SER A 566 -6.22 20.96 -9.37
CA SER A 566 -5.87 19.78 -10.19
C SER A 566 -4.37 19.43 -10.19
N GLY A 567 -3.50 20.30 -9.66
CA GLY A 567 -2.05 20.07 -9.61
C GLY A 567 -1.34 20.01 -10.96
N HIS A 568 -2.03 20.27 -12.09
CA HIS A 568 -1.48 20.11 -13.44
C HIS A 568 -0.31 21.05 -13.80
N LEU A 569 0.00 22.02 -12.93
CA LEU A 569 1.17 22.90 -13.06
C LEU A 569 2.32 22.51 -12.13
N ASP A 570 2.19 21.45 -11.32
CA ASP A 570 3.14 21.13 -10.27
C ASP A 570 4.52 20.77 -10.82
N LEU A 571 4.56 19.89 -11.83
CA LEU A 571 5.82 19.48 -12.44
C LEU A 571 6.41 20.58 -13.33
N PHE A 572 5.55 21.32 -14.05
CA PHE A 572 5.93 22.56 -14.73
C PHE A 572 6.60 23.56 -13.78
N LEU A 573 6.04 23.77 -12.59
CA LEU A 573 6.58 24.70 -11.58
C LEU A 573 7.96 24.25 -11.12
N ARG A 574 8.15 22.96 -10.82
CA ARG A 574 9.46 22.40 -10.46
C ARG A 574 10.50 22.67 -11.53
N PHE A 575 10.16 22.43 -12.81
CA PHE A 575 11.06 22.72 -13.92
C PHE A 575 11.38 24.21 -14.05
N LEU A 576 10.38 25.09 -13.88
CA LEU A 576 10.60 26.53 -13.93
C LEU A 576 11.55 27.00 -12.81
N MET A 577 11.40 26.46 -11.60
CA MET A 577 12.30 26.70 -10.48
C MET A 577 13.71 26.23 -10.79
N GLY A 578 13.89 25.00 -11.25
CA GLY A 578 15.20 24.48 -11.62
C GLY A 578 15.85 25.27 -12.75
N ILE A 579 15.11 25.65 -13.80
CA ILE A 579 15.64 26.45 -14.93
C ILE A 579 16.10 27.83 -14.46
N SER A 580 15.48 28.38 -13.40
CA SER A 580 15.89 29.68 -12.87
C SER A 580 17.29 29.68 -12.25
N LEU A 581 17.87 28.53 -11.90
CA LEU A 581 19.24 28.45 -11.39
C LEU A 581 20.28 28.70 -12.48
N GLU A 582 21.29 29.53 -12.17
CA GLU A 582 22.38 29.86 -13.10
C GLU A 582 23.09 28.60 -13.65
N SER A 583 23.28 27.57 -12.81
CA SER A 583 23.88 26.29 -13.22
C SER A 583 23.10 25.60 -14.36
N ASN A 584 21.77 25.56 -14.26
CA ASN A 584 20.89 24.96 -15.26
C ASN A 584 20.75 25.86 -16.50
N GLN A 585 20.71 27.17 -16.32
CA GLN A 585 20.79 28.13 -17.43
C GLN A 585 22.08 27.94 -18.23
N ASN A 586 23.20 27.61 -17.57
CA ASN A 586 24.48 27.37 -18.21
C ASN A 586 24.47 26.12 -19.10
N LEU A 587 23.74 25.07 -18.71
CA LEU A 587 23.53 23.87 -19.55
C LEU A 587 22.66 24.16 -20.78
N LEU A 588 21.77 25.14 -20.67
CA LEU A 588 20.89 25.61 -21.76
C LEU A 588 21.48 26.77 -22.58
N ARG A 589 22.75 27.13 -22.36
CA ARG A 589 23.47 28.13 -23.17
C ARG A 589 23.35 27.76 -24.65
N GLY A 590 22.89 28.69 -25.47
CA GLY A 590 22.57 28.51 -26.89
C GLY A 590 21.07 28.69 -27.17
N LEU A 591 20.20 28.19 -26.28
CA LEU A 591 18.78 28.56 -26.32
C LEU A 591 18.57 29.98 -25.79
N PHE A 592 19.15 30.29 -24.64
CA PHE A 592 18.98 31.57 -23.98
C PHE A 592 19.90 32.66 -24.58
N PRO A 593 19.41 33.90 -24.76
CA PRO A 593 20.20 35.01 -25.30
C PRO A 593 21.33 35.44 -24.36
N HIS A 594 21.14 35.31 -23.05
CA HIS A 594 22.13 35.56 -21.99
C HIS A 594 21.74 34.75 -20.76
N THR A 595 22.68 34.61 -19.82
CA THR A 595 22.42 34.07 -18.47
C THR A 595 21.92 35.19 -17.58
N GLU A 596 20.82 34.98 -16.87
CA GLU A 596 20.26 35.91 -15.89
C GLU A 596 20.89 35.65 -14.53
N ASP A 597 21.38 36.70 -13.86
CA ASP A 597 21.82 36.60 -12.46
C ASP A 597 20.59 36.42 -11.56
N SER A 598 20.35 35.18 -11.18
CA SER A 598 19.16 34.78 -10.44
C SER A 598 19.38 34.66 -8.93
N LYS A 599 20.59 34.94 -8.41
CA LYS A 599 20.92 34.64 -7.01
C LYS A 599 20.00 35.35 -6.01
N ASP A 600 19.79 36.65 -6.19
CA ASP A 600 18.89 37.44 -5.36
C ASP A 600 17.44 36.99 -5.52
N SER A 601 16.99 36.78 -6.76
CA SER A 601 15.62 36.35 -7.04
C SER A 601 15.29 34.97 -6.47
N VAL A 602 16.19 34.01 -6.61
CA VAL A 602 16.06 32.65 -6.05
C VAL A 602 16.00 32.69 -4.53
N THR A 603 16.83 33.52 -3.89
CA THR A 603 16.81 33.69 -2.42
C THR A 603 15.45 34.22 -1.95
N LYS A 604 14.95 35.28 -2.58
CA LYS A 604 13.64 35.86 -2.25
C LYS A 604 12.48 34.90 -2.52
N THR A 605 12.53 34.14 -3.62
CA THR A 605 11.50 33.14 -3.96
C THR A 605 11.52 31.98 -2.95
N THR A 606 12.70 31.54 -2.53
CA THR A 606 12.89 30.52 -1.49
C THR A 606 12.26 30.96 -0.16
N GLU A 607 12.51 32.19 0.26
CA GLU A 607 11.88 32.77 1.46
C GLU A 607 10.36 32.83 1.36
N HIS A 608 9.83 33.19 0.18
CA HIS A 608 8.38 33.20 -0.08
C HIS A 608 7.76 31.80 0.03
N ILE A 609 8.36 30.79 -0.62
CA ILE A 609 7.89 29.39 -0.54
C ILE A 609 7.93 28.91 0.92
N ARG A 610 9.01 29.19 1.66
CA ARG A 610 9.13 28.83 3.07
C ARG A 610 8.04 29.48 3.93
N LYS A 611 7.65 30.71 3.62
CA LYS A 611 6.54 31.39 4.31
C LYS A 611 5.20 30.68 4.03
N LEU A 612 4.93 30.31 2.79
CA LEU A 612 3.71 29.56 2.42
C LEU A 612 3.63 28.19 3.14
N LEU A 613 4.76 27.51 3.31
CA LEU A 613 4.83 26.24 4.04
C LEU A 613 4.54 26.37 5.55
N GLN A 614 4.58 27.60 6.10
CA GLN A 614 4.13 27.86 7.48
C GLN A 614 2.62 28.11 7.57
N GLU A 615 1.95 28.32 6.44
CA GLU A 615 0.50 28.46 6.34
C GLU A 615 -0.15 27.08 6.13
N ASP A 616 -1.47 27.01 6.31
CA ASP A 616 -2.24 25.78 6.12
C ASP A 616 -2.62 25.63 4.64
N ILE A 617 -1.83 24.86 3.91
CA ILE A 617 -2.07 24.46 2.51
C ILE A 617 -2.28 22.95 2.44
N SER A 618 -2.76 22.43 1.30
CA SER A 618 -2.96 20.99 1.17
C SER A 618 -1.64 20.22 1.30
N PRO A 619 -1.64 19.00 1.87
CA PRO A 619 -0.45 18.16 1.97
C PRO A 619 0.26 18.00 0.63
N GLU A 620 -0.50 17.84 -0.46
CA GLU A 620 -0.01 17.68 -1.82
C GLU A 620 0.77 18.91 -2.29
N THR A 621 0.18 20.08 -2.08
CA THR A 621 0.83 21.36 -2.42
C THR A 621 2.09 21.55 -1.58
N SER A 622 2.05 21.18 -0.29
CA SER A 622 3.20 21.31 0.60
C SER A 622 4.39 20.46 0.12
N VAL A 623 4.15 19.22 -0.30
CA VAL A 623 5.16 18.34 -0.87
C VAL A 623 5.68 18.89 -2.20
N ASN A 624 4.80 19.42 -3.05
CA ASN A 624 5.22 20.03 -4.31
C ASN A 624 6.14 21.25 -4.10
N LEU A 625 5.80 22.13 -3.15
CA LEU A 625 6.61 23.28 -2.78
C LEU A 625 7.95 22.87 -2.15
N PHE A 626 7.97 21.79 -1.35
CA PHE A 626 9.22 21.20 -0.87
C PHE A 626 10.12 20.73 -2.02
N TYR A 627 9.55 20.09 -3.04
CA TYR A 627 10.30 19.73 -4.25
C TYR A 627 10.79 20.94 -5.04
N CYS A 628 10.02 22.02 -5.10
CA CYS A 628 10.47 23.28 -5.69
C CYS A 628 11.72 23.82 -4.98
N LEU A 629 11.80 23.74 -3.65
CA LEU A 629 13.00 24.12 -2.89
C LEU A 629 14.21 23.24 -3.24
N LEU A 630 14.00 21.93 -3.41
CA LEU A 630 15.06 21.01 -3.84
C LEU A 630 15.55 21.33 -5.26
N GLU A 631 14.65 21.68 -6.20
CA GLU A 631 15.03 22.13 -7.54
C GLU A 631 15.77 23.48 -7.54
N LEU A 632 15.56 24.32 -6.52
CA LEU A 632 16.35 25.53 -6.26
C LEU A 632 17.67 25.25 -5.52
N ASN A 633 18.04 23.98 -5.34
CA ASN A 633 19.19 23.54 -4.54
C ASN A 633 19.17 24.02 -3.08
N ASP A 634 18.00 24.34 -2.52
CA ASP A 634 17.83 24.69 -1.11
C ASP A 634 17.51 23.45 -0.26
N ASN A 635 18.52 22.94 0.43
CA ASN A 635 18.39 21.83 1.38
C ASN A 635 18.10 22.29 2.83
N SER A 636 17.95 23.59 3.08
CA SER A 636 17.80 24.15 4.43
C SER A 636 16.57 23.61 5.15
N LEU A 637 15.43 23.50 4.46
CA LEU A 637 14.20 22.97 5.04
C LEU A 637 14.30 21.48 5.35
N TYR A 638 14.95 20.71 4.47
CA TYR A 638 15.24 19.30 4.73
C TYR A 638 16.12 19.14 5.99
N MET A 639 17.20 19.92 6.09
CA MET A 639 18.09 19.91 7.27
C MET A 639 17.36 20.34 8.54
N GLU A 640 16.42 21.28 8.44
CA GLU A 640 15.57 21.72 9.53
C GLU A 640 14.60 20.61 10.00
N ILE A 641 13.91 19.94 9.07
CA ILE A 641 13.05 18.79 9.38
C ILE A 641 13.87 17.66 10.04
N GLN A 642 15.07 17.37 9.50
CA GLN A 642 16.00 16.40 10.09
C GLN A 642 16.45 16.80 11.50
N SER A 643 16.65 18.10 11.73
CA SER A 643 16.93 18.62 13.07
C SER A 643 15.75 18.39 14.01
N TYR A 644 14.51 18.63 13.59
CA TYR A 644 13.32 18.37 14.42
C TYR A 644 13.23 16.91 14.85
N ILE A 645 13.47 15.98 13.91
CA ILE A 645 13.47 14.53 14.15
C ILE A 645 14.56 14.13 15.16
N LYS A 646 15.76 14.71 15.06
CA LYS A 646 16.88 14.39 15.96
C LYS A 646 16.79 15.13 17.30
N SER A 647 16.10 16.26 17.34
CA SER A 647 15.99 17.08 18.54
C SER A 647 14.98 16.50 19.51
N LYS A 648 15.37 16.34 20.77
CA LYS A 648 14.43 16.06 21.87
C LYS A 648 13.80 17.35 22.41
N ARG A 649 13.49 18.31 21.54
CA ARG A 649 12.87 19.58 21.92
C ARG A 649 11.46 19.65 21.36
N ARG A 650 10.54 20.19 22.16
CA ARG A 650 9.18 20.45 21.70
C ARG A 650 9.20 21.47 20.57
N THR A 651 8.58 21.12 19.46
CA THR A 651 8.57 21.92 18.23
C THR A 651 7.13 22.15 17.81
N ARG A 652 6.77 23.40 17.56
CA ARG A 652 5.47 23.74 17.03
C ARG A 652 5.50 23.65 15.51
N LEU A 653 4.57 22.91 14.92
CA LEU A 653 4.51 22.66 13.47
C LEU A 653 3.14 23.08 12.92
N SER A 654 3.13 23.68 11.73
CA SER A 654 1.90 23.85 10.92
C SER A 654 1.42 22.51 10.38
N SER A 655 0.19 22.45 9.85
CA SER A 655 -0.34 21.23 9.22
C SER A 655 0.53 20.79 8.03
N SER A 656 0.94 21.77 7.22
CA SER A 656 1.86 21.60 6.08
C SER A 656 3.21 21.03 6.53
N MET A 657 3.79 21.55 7.62
CA MET A 657 5.05 21.06 8.16
C MET A 657 4.94 19.65 8.77
N CYS A 658 3.78 19.30 9.35
CA CYS A 658 3.53 17.92 9.80
C CYS A 658 3.48 16.96 8.62
N SER A 659 2.76 17.33 7.55
CA SER A 659 2.70 16.56 6.30
C SER A 659 4.08 16.35 5.70
N LEU A 660 4.90 17.40 5.65
CA LEU A 660 6.28 17.32 5.18
C LEU A 660 7.19 16.48 6.08
N LEU A 661 7.04 16.56 7.40
CA LEU A 661 7.82 15.73 8.32
C LEU A 661 7.52 14.24 8.10
N VAL A 662 6.23 13.88 8.01
CA VAL A 662 5.81 12.52 7.70
C VAL A 662 6.34 12.09 6.34
N TYR A 663 6.22 12.94 5.33
CA TYR A 663 6.74 12.69 4.00
C TYR A 663 8.24 12.38 4.03
N VAL A 664 9.04 13.27 4.63
CA VAL A 664 10.49 13.11 4.75
C VAL A 664 10.87 11.83 5.50
N LEU A 665 10.12 11.47 6.56
CA LEU A 665 10.34 10.22 7.29
C LEU A 665 10.00 8.99 6.46
N MET A 666 8.88 9.00 5.74
CA MET A 666 8.45 7.91 4.87
C MET A 666 9.39 7.74 3.67
N MET A 667 10.03 8.82 3.23
CA MET A 667 11.03 8.78 2.17
C MET A 667 12.41 8.38 2.67
N SER A 668 12.69 8.45 3.97
CA SER A 668 13.98 8.06 4.56
C SER A 668 14.16 6.54 4.60
N GLU A 669 15.37 6.06 4.33
CA GLU A 669 15.75 4.66 4.61
C GLU A 669 16.15 4.45 6.07
N GLU A 670 16.34 5.54 6.83
CA GLU A 670 16.70 5.47 8.23
C GLU A 670 15.49 5.14 9.11
N VAL A 671 15.58 4.03 9.83
CA VAL A 671 14.61 3.67 10.86
C VAL A 671 14.88 4.48 12.13
N LEU A 672 13.89 5.25 12.59
CA LEU A 672 13.97 5.98 13.85
C LEU A 672 13.98 5.04 15.05
N ASP A 673 14.81 5.31 16.04
CA ASP A 673 14.78 4.56 17.30
C ASP A 673 13.50 4.86 18.10
N GLU A 674 13.06 6.11 18.11
CA GLU A 674 11.89 6.57 18.87
C GLU A 674 11.20 7.72 18.13
N LEU A 675 9.87 7.63 18.00
CA LEU A 675 8.98 8.70 17.55
C LEU A 675 8.05 9.05 18.70
N ASP A 676 8.13 10.27 19.21
CA ASP A 676 7.26 10.77 20.29
C ASP A 676 6.41 11.92 19.77
N LEU A 677 5.10 11.68 19.62
CA LEU A 677 4.19 12.70 19.12
C LEU A 677 3.98 13.85 20.11
N ASN A 678 4.24 13.65 21.41
CA ASN A 678 4.19 14.73 22.40
C ASN A 678 5.30 15.77 22.24
N MET A 679 6.25 15.52 21.32
CA MET A 679 7.30 16.47 20.97
C MET A 679 6.85 17.46 19.88
N TYR A 680 5.71 17.22 19.24
CA TYR A 680 5.18 18.08 18.19
C TYR A 680 3.87 18.73 18.65
N GLU A 681 3.85 20.06 18.70
CA GLU A 681 2.63 20.82 18.96
C GLU A 681 2.02 21.21 17.61
N THR A 682 0.94 20.54 17.20
CA THR A 682 0.23 20.83 15.96
C THR A 682 -0.74 21.99 16.15
N SER A 683 -0.93 22.83 15.12
CA SER A 683 -1.76 24.04 15.19
C SER A 683 -3.23 23.79 15.53
N TRP A 684 -3.74 22.58 15.26
CA TRP A 684 -5.14 22.19 15.44
C TRP A 684 -5.36 21.15 16.54
N GLY A 685 -4.29 20.70 17.21
CA GLY A 685 -4.34 19.64 18.22
C GLY A 685 -4.51 18.23 17.65
N ASP A 686 -4.69 18.09 16.33
CA ASP A 686 -4.83 16.78 15.69
C ASP A 686 -3.46 16.19 15.35
N ASN A 687 -3.09 15.12 16.05
CA ASN A 687 -1.86 14.37 15.82
C ASN A 687 -2.03 13.26 14.77
N SER A 688 -3.25 13.06 14.24
CA SER A 688 -3.56 12.02 13.24
C SER A 688 -2.67 12.15 11.99
N THR A 689 -2.35 13.39 11.59
CA THR A 689 -1.50 13.69 10.43
C THR A 689 -0.11 13.10 10.58
N LEU A 690 0.40 12.95 11.81
CA LEU A 690 1.74 12.40 12.10
C LEU A 690 1.74 10.87 12.25
N LEU A 691 0.60 10.22 12.45
CA LEU A 691 0.50 8.78 12.67
C LEU A 691 1.12 7.91 11.57
N PRO A 692 1.06 8.25 10.27
CA PRO A 692 1.69 7.42 9.25
C PRO A 692 3.20 7.22 9.48
N ALA A 693 3.88 8.15 10.16
CA ALA A 693 5.30 8.04 10.49
C ALA A 693 5.63 6.92 11.49
N VAL A 694 4.64 6.35 12.20
CA VAL A 694 4.82 5.20 13.12
C VAL A 694 5.46 3.99 12.41
N ARG A 695 5.24 3.83 11.11
CA ARG A 695 5.87 2.77 10.31
C ARG A 695 7.39 2.90 10.20
N CYS A 696 7.94 4.07 10.47
CA CYS A 696 9.36 4.39 10.29
C CYS A 696 10.16 4.24 11.59
N CYS A 697 9.56 3.80 12.70
CA CYS A 697 10.23 3.77 14.01
C CYS A 697 10.20 2.41 14.72
N ARG A 698 11.17 2.20 15.63
CA ARG A 698 11.21 1.04 16.52
C ARG A 698 10.31 1.20 17.74
N LYS A 699 10.13 2.44 18.19
CA LYS A 699 9.29 2.80 19.33
C LYS A 699 8.41 4.00 18.98
N ALA A 700 7.11 3.88 19.19
CA ALA A 700 6.15 4.96 19.03
C ALA A 700 5.54 5.33 20.38
N ILE A 701 5.64 6.61 20.76
CA ILE A 701 5.01 7.21 21.94
C ILE A 701 3.87 8.09 21.45
N LEU A 702 2.66 7.55 21.59
CA LEU A 702 1.38 8.15 21.24
C LEU A 702 0.55 8.44 22.50
N TYR A 703 1.22 8.70 23.62
CA TYR A 703 0.58 8.90 24.93
C TYR A 703 -0.21 10.21 24.94
N GLY A 704 -1.51 10.16 25.24
CA GLY A 704 -2.33 11.37 25.41
C GLY A 704 -2.38 12.26 24.17
N CYS A 705 -2.43 11.66 22.97
CA CYS A 705 -2.41 12.37 21.70
C CYS A 705 -3.80 12.63 21.12
N ASP A 706 -4.86 12.48 21.93
CA ASP A 706 -6.28 12.62 21.57
C ASP A 706 -6.73 11.68 20.43
N LEU A 707 -6.10 10.50 20.33
CA LEU A 707 -6.42 9.52 19.29
C LEU A 707 -7.73 8.79 19.54
N ASP A 708 -8.44 8.41 18.49
CA ASP A 708 -9.67 7.62 18.54
C ASP A 708 -9.53 6.23 17.90
N ASP A 709 -10.67 5.57 17.63
CA ASP A 709 -10.68 4.25 17.00
C ASP A 709 -10.40 4.27 15.50
N ILE A 710 -10.63 5.39 14.81
CA ILE A 710 -10.31 5.59 13.39
C ILE A 710 -8.78 5.66 13.24
N ASP A 711 -8.10 6.36 14.14
CA ASP A 711 -6.64 6.47 14.16
C ASP A 711 -5.93 5.10 14.31
N CYS A 712 -6.58 4.15 14.97
CA CYS A 712 -6.08 2.78 15.09
C CYS A 712 -5.98 2.05 13.75
N GLU A 713 -6.72 2.46 12.72
CA GLU A 713 -6.58 1.90 11.37
C GLU A 713 -5.19 2.20 10.79
N THR A 714 -4.73 3.45 10.91
CA THR A 714 -3.40 3.87 10.45
C THR A 714 -2.27 3.13 11.18
N VAL A 715 -2.40 2.96 12.50
CA VAL A 715 -1.44 2.19 13.31
C VAL A 715 -1.49 0.70 12.96
N ALA A 716 -2.68 0.15 12.73
CA ALA A 716 -2.86 -1.24 12.32
C ALA A 716 -2.18 -1.51 10.98
N VAL A 717 -2.27 -0.60 10.00
CA VAL A 717 -1.53 -0.68 8.74
C VAL A 717 -0.03 -0.72 9.01
N ALA A 718 0.50 0.18 9.85
CA ALA A 718 1.93 0.23 10.18
C ALA A 718 2.47 -1.09 10.79
N LEU A 719 1.64 -1.80 11.56
CA LEU A 719 1.97 -3.09 12.17
C LEU A 719 1.97 -4.26 11.17
N GLN A 720 1.28 -4.13 10.04
CA GLN A 720 1.13 -5.19 9.04
C GLN A 720 2.14 -5.12 7.89
N ILE A 721 2.83 -3.98 7.73
CA ILE A 721 3.83 -3.76 6.68
C ILE A 721 4.95 -4.82 6.78
N PRO A 722 5.36 -5.44 5.64
CA PRO A 722 6.54 -6.31 5.61
C PRO A 722 7.76 -5.60 6.21
N ASP A 723 8.50 -6.30 7.08
CA ASP A 723 9.68 -5.76 7.76
C ASP A 723 9.40 -4.52 8.64
N SER A 724 8.18 -4.37 9.16
CA SER A 724 7.83 -3.29 10.10
C SER A 724 8.84 -3.24 11.27
N PRO A 725 9.51 -2.09 11.49
CA PRO A 725 10.52 -1.95 12.53
C PRO A 725 9.93 -1.83 13.94
N LEU A 726 8.61 -1.63 14.06
CA LEU A 726 7.94 -1.28 15.31
C LEU A 726 7.92 -2.44 16.31
N ILE A 727 8.52 -2.19 17.48
CA ILE A 727 8.71 -3.16 18.56
C ILE A 727 7.98 -2.72 19.85
N ASP A 728 7.90 -1.40 20.09
CA ASP A 728 7.31 -0.82 21.30
C ASP A 728 6.28 0.26 20.94
N LEU A 729 5.04 0.08 21.40
CA LEU A 729 3.92 0.98 21.11
C LEU A 729 3.23 1.40 22.43
N GLU A 730 3.30 2.70 22.70
CA GLU A 730 2.63 3.36 23.82
C GLU A 730 1.47 4.20 23.29
N MET A 731 0.22 3.82 23.61
CA MET A 731 -1.00 4.51 23.19
C MET A 731 -1.92 4.83 24.37
N SER A 732 -1.39 4.86 25.59
CA SER A 732 -2.18 5.15 26.80
C SER A 732 -2.77 6.56 26.78
N LEU A 733 -3.87 6.75 27.51
CA LEU A 733 -4.65 7.99 27.62
C LEU A 733 -5.22 8.52 26.30
N ASN A 734 -5.77 7.62 25.46
CA ASN A 734 -6.47 7.98 24.21
C ASN A 734 -7.90 7.42 24.21
N ASN A 735 -8.76 7.85 23.29
CA ASN A 735 -10.15 7.39 23.19
C ASN A 735 -10.35 6.20 22.22
N LEU A 736 -9.50 5.17 22.33
CA LEU A 736 -9.45 4.07 21.34
C LEU A 736 -10.67 3.14 21.39
N GLN A 737 -11.31 3.02 22.55
CA GLN A 737 -12.46 2.13 22.79
C GLN A 737 -12.17 0.66 22.41
N ASP A 738 -13.20 -0.20 22.44
CA ASP A 738 -13.04 -1.61 22.05
C ASP A 738 -12.86 -1.80 20.53
N SER A 739 -13.36 -0.86 19.71
CA SER A 739 -13.22 -0.88 18.25
C SER A 739 -11.78 -0.67 17.81
N GLY A 740 -11.05 0.29 18.39
CA GLY A 740 -9.64 0.51 18.10
C GLY A 740 -8.78 -0.71 18.47
N VAL A 741 -9.02 -1.31 19.65
CA VAL A 741 -8.30 -2.53 20.08
C VAL A 741 -8.61 -3.72 19.18
N LYS A 742 -9.80 -3.80 18.59
CA LYS A 742 -10.13 -4.82 17.58
C LYS A 742 -9.22 -4.69 16.36
N LEU A 743 -9.09 -3.48 15.80
CA LEU A 743 -8.24 -3.19 14.64
C LEU A 743 -6.77 -3.54 14.93
N LEU A 744 -6.25 -3.06 16.07
CA LEU A 744 -4.90 -3.38 16.51
C LEU A 744 -4.71 -4.89 16.70
N SER A 745 -5.68 -5.59 17.29
CA SER A 745 -5.61 -7.03 17.50
C SER A 745 -5.58 -7.81 16.18
N ASP A 746 -6.32 -7.36 15.17
CA ASP A 746 -6.29 -7.96 13.84
C ASP A 746 -4.90 -7.79 13.19
N ALA A 747 -4.28 -6.63 13.34
CA ALA A 747 -2.90 -6.39 12.90
C ALA A 747 -1.84 -7.19 13.66
N LEU A 748 -1.96 -7.32 14.98
CA LEU A 748 -1.01 -8.07 15.82
C LEU A 748 -0.97 -9.58 15.52
N LYS A 749 -1.99 -10.11 14.84
CA LYS A 749 -2.02 -11.50 14.36
C LYS A 749 -1.25 -11.71 13.05
N SER A 750 -0.86 -10.62 12.37
CA SER A 750 -0.08 -10.68 11.13
C SER A 750 1.30 -11.30 11.36
N PRO A 751 1.80 -12.17 10.45
CA PRO A 751 3.16 -12.71 10.54
C PRO A 751 4.25 -11.63 10.44
N ASN A 752 3.92 -10.47 9.84
CA ASN A 752 4.84 -9.35 9.68
C ASN A 752 5.02 -8.53 10.96
N CYS A 753 4.10 -8.66 11.93
CA CYS A 753 4.10 -7.81 13.12
C CYS A 753 5.26 -8.16 14.08
N GLN A 754 6.14 -7.19 14.35
CA GLN A 754 7.29 -7.35 15.26
C GLN A 754 7.04 -6.86 16.69
N LEU A 755 5.81 -6.39 16.98
CA LEU A 755 5.51 -5.73 18.25
C LEU A 755 5.66 -6.65 19.45
N LYS A 756 6.46 -6.22 20.43
CA LYS A 756 6.73 -6.93 21.69
C LYS A 756 6.10 -6.25 22.89
N ILE A 757 5.88 -4.95 22.83
CA ILE A 757 5.38 -4.15 23.94
C ILE A 757 4.19 -3.32 23.46
N LEU A 758 3.07 -3.46 24.15
CA LEU A 758 1.85 -2.70 23.89
C LEU A 758 1.31 -2.12 25.18
N ARG A 759 1.11 -0.79 25.22
CA ARG A 759 0.53 -0.09 26.36
C ARG A 759 -0.72 0.67 25.93
N LEU A 760 -1.83 0.37 26.59
CA LEU A 760 -3.18 0.85 26.32
C LEU A 760 -3.87 1.29 27.61
N ALA A 761 -3.12 1.91 28.53
CA ALA A 761 -3.65 2.28 29.82
C ALA A 761 -4.58 3.50 29.71
N GLY A 762 -5.78 3.44 30.30
CA GLY A 762 -6.75 4.55 30.22
C GLY A 762 -7.23 4.84 28.80
N CYS A 763 -7.57 3.79 28.04
CA CYS A 763 -8.05 3.86 26.66
C CYS A 763 -9.56 3.64 26.49
N TYR A 764 -10.33 3.75 27.58
CA TYR A 764 -11.78 3.45 27.63
C TYR A 764 -12.14 2.02 27.20
N LEU A 765 -11.28 1.06 27.57
CA LEU A 765 -11.44 -0.34 27.18
C LEU A 765 -12.40 -1.08 28.14
N THR A 766 -13.16 -2.03 27.60
CA THR A 766 -14.02 -2.92 28.40
C THR A 766 -13.54 -4.37 28.34
N GLY A 767 -14.28 -5.29 28.98
CA GLY A 767 -14.04 -6.73 28.84
C GLY A 767 -14.08 -7.24 27.39
N GLN A 768 -14.66 -6.50 26.45
CA GLN A 768 -14.63 -6.86 25.03
C GLN A 768 -13.23 -6.72 24.42
N SER A 769 -12.47 -5.67 24.75
CA SER A 769 -11.05 -5.55 24.37
C SER A 769 -10.22 -6.76 24.80
N CYS A 770 -10.49 -7.29 26.00
CA CYS A 770 -9.84 -8.50 26.49
C CYS A 770 -10.09 -9.73 25.59
N LYS A 771 -11.26 -9.83 24.95
CA LYS A 771 -11.56 -10.90 23.98
C LYS A 771 -10.64 -10.80 22.75
N PHE A 772 -10.46 -9.59 22.21
CA PHE A 772 -9.64 -9.36 21.03
C PHE A 772 -8.16 -9.63 21.34
N VAL A 773 -7.65 -9.08 22.45
CA VAL A 773 -6.28 -9.34 22.90
C VAL A 773 -6.07 -10.82 23.23
N ALA A 774 -7.04 -11.50 23.84
CA ALA A 774 -6.95 -12.94 24.06
C ALA A 774 -6.77 -13.70 22.75
N SER A 775 -7.41 -13.27 21.64
CA SER A 775 -7.19 -13.90 20.33
C SER A 775 -5.77 -13.69 19.79
N VAL A 776 -5.15 -12.54 20.08
CA VAL A 776 -3.75 -12.25 19.74
C VAL A 776 -2.83 -13.20 20.50
N LEU A 777 -3.02 -13.35 21.81
CA LEU A 777 -2.20 -14.22 22.66
C LEU A 777 -2.28 -15.71 22.28
N GLN A 778 -3.35 -16.12 21.58
CA GLN A 778 -3.54 -17.47 21.07
C GLN A 778 -2.87 -17.69 19.70
N SER A 779 -2.60 -16.62 18.95
CA SER A 779 -1.98 -16.69 17.63
C SER A 779 -0.53 -17.17 17.71
N SER A 780 -0.13 -18.04 16.79
CA SER A 780 1.28 -18.45 16.63
C SER A 780 2.19 -17.31 16.19
N ASN A 781 1.62 -16.25 15.61
CA ASN A 781 2.38 -15.12 15.10
C ASN A 781 2.63 -14.04 16.15
N SER A 782 1.96 -14.11 17.30
CA SER A 782 2.10 -13.07 18.32
C SER A 782 3.50 -13.09 18.95
N ARG A 783 4.14 -11.92 18.96
CA ARG A 783 5.44 -11.68 19.59
C ARG A 783 5.32 -10.88 20.89
N LEU A 784 4.11 -10.69 21.41
CA LEU A 784 3.84 -9.80 22.54
C LEU A 784 4.42 -10.37 23.85
N ILE A 785 5.26 -9.57 24.51
CA ILE A 785 5.98 -9.92 25.75
C ILE A 785 5.46 -9.09 26.94
N GLU A 786 5.07 -7.83 26.69
CA GLU A 786 4.54 -6.91 27.69
C GLU A 786 3.23 -6.28 27.22
N LEU A 787 2.22 -6.32 28.10
CA LEU A 787 0.91 -5.74 27.88
C LEU A 787 0.50 -4.92 29.11
N ASP A 788 0.16 -3.66 28.88
CA ASP A 788 -0.44 -2.77 29.87
C ASP A 788 -1.85 -2.39 29.44
N MET A 789 -2.87 -2.76 30.23
CA MET A 789 -4.26 -2.37 30.03
C MET A 789 -4.83 -1.69 31.28
N SER A 790 -3.97 -1.12 32.12
CA SER A 790 -4.34 -0.48 33.39
C SER A 790 -5.32 0.69 33.18
N TYR A 791 -6.04 1.11 34.22
CA TYR A 791 -6.97 2.25 34.21
C TYR A 791 -8.11 2.11 33.18
N ASN A 792 -8.60 0.89 32.94
CA ASN A 792 -9.71 0.60 32.01
C ASN A 792 -10.84 -0.17 32.72
N GLU A 793 -12.02 -0.29 32.12
CA GLU A 793 -13.17 -0.94 32.74
C GLU A 793 -13.30 -2.43 32.34
N LEU A 794 -12.23 -3.20 32.54
CA LEU A 794 -12.15 -4.58 32.04
C LEU A 794 -13.05 -5.56 32.80
N GLN A 795 -13.23 -5.33 34.11
CA GLN A 795 -14.00 -6.19 35.02
C GLN A 795 -13.47 -7.64 35.09
N ASP A 796 -14.05 -8.46 35.97
CA ASP A 796 -13.64 -9.86 36.14
C ASP A 796 -13.87 -10.71 34.88
N SER A 797 -14.91 -10.38 34.09
CA SER A 797 -15.22 -11.03 32.82
C SER A 797 -14.13 -10.83 31.78
N GLY A 798 -13.50 -9.66 31.73
CA GLY A 798 -12.35 -9.40 30.86
C GLY A 798 -11.13 -10.24 31.23
N VAL A 799 -10.82 -10.35 32.54
CA VAL A 799 -9.69 -11.16 33.01
C VAL A 799 -9.91 -12.65 32.74
N LYS A 800 -11.15 -13.13 32.83
CA LYS A 800 -11.53 -14.49 32.41
C LYS A 800 -11.14 -14.75 30.95
N LEU A 801 -11.48 -13.83 30.04
CA LEU A 801 -11.17 -13.95 28.62
C LEU A 801 -9.66 -13.90 28.35
N LEU A 802 -8.93 -12.96 28.96
CA LEU A 802 -7.46 -12.89 28.86
C LEU A 802 -6.80 -14.19 29.33
N SER A 803 -7.31 -14.77 30.42
CA SER A 803 -6.76 -16.00 31.00
C SER A 803 -6.78 -17.17 30.00
N ASP A 804 -7.80 -17.26 29.15
CA ASP A 804 -7.89 -18.31 28.12
C ASP A 804 -6.80 -18.18 27.05
N GLY A 805 -6.38 -16.95 26.73
CA GLY A 805 -5.22 -16.69 25.87
C GLY A 805 -3.89 -16.99 26.56
N LEU A 806 -3.72 -16.53 27.80
CA LEU A 806 -2.48 -16.69 28.58
C LEU A 806 -2.14 -18.17 28.88
N LYS A 807 -3.13 -19.06 28.87
CA LYS A 807 -2.94 -20.51 29.09
C LYS A 807 -2.41 -21.25 27.85
N LYS A 808 -2.38 -20.63 26.67
CA LYS A 808 -1.93 -21.31 25.42
C LYS A 808 -0.41 -21.42 25.33
N GLN A 809 0.04 -22.48 24.68
CA GLN A 809 1.46 -22.82 24.51
C GLN A 809 2.27 -21.74 23.76
N ASN A 810 1.63 -21.07 22.80
CA ASN A 810 2.26 -20.06 21.95
C ASN A 810 2.33 -18.66 22.61
N CYS A 811 1.68 -18.46 23.76
CA CYS A 811 1.69 -17.17 24.44
C CYS A 811 3.12 -16.85 24.93
N GLN A 812 3.65 -15.69 24.51
CA GLN A 812 4.97 -15.20 24.90
C GLN A 812 4.91 -14.17 26.05
N LEU A 813 3.71 -13.81 26.51
CA LEU A 813 3.52 -12.72 27.44
C LEU A 813 4.15 -13.04 28.80
N SER A 814 5.06 -12.16 29.24
CA SER A 814 5.80 -12.28 30.49
C SER A 814 5.46 -11.21 31.51
N LYS A 815 4.92 -10.07 31.06
CA LYS A 815 4.52 -8.96 31.90
C LYS A 815 3.09 -8.55 31.57
N LEU A 816 2.25 -8.54 32.59
CA LEU A 816 0.85 -8.12 32.48
C LEU A 816 0.54 -7.08 33.56
N ARG A 817 -0.04 -5.96 33.13
CA ARG A 817 -0.47 -4.89 34.03
C ARG A 817 -1.95 -4.58 33.84
N LEU A 818 -2.67 -4.65 34.95
CA LEU A 818 -4.12 -4.51 35.06
C LEU A 818 -4.48 -3.66 36.29
N ALA A 819 -3.69 -2.62 36.57
CA ALA A 819 -3.95 -1.75 37.71
C ALA A 819 -5.24 -0.95 37.48
N ALA A 820 -6.05 -0.71 38.51
CA ALA A 820 -7.29 0.07 38.42
C ALA A 820 -8.23 -0.38 37.28
N CYS A 821 -8.50 -1.68 37.19
CA CYS A 821 -9.31 -2.30 36.13
C CYS A 821 -10.74 -2.72 36.55
N LYS A 822 -11.20 -2.24 37.72
CA LYS A 822 -12.44 -2.68 38.40
C LYS A 822 -12.47 -4.20 38.66
N LEU A 823 -11.33 -4.77 39.04
CA LEU A 823 -11.20 -6.21 39.32
C LEU A 823 -11.57 -6.52 40.77
N THR A 824 -12.14 -7.70 41.00
CA THR A 824 -12.44 -8.22 42.35
C THR A 824 -11.64 -9.48 42.64
N GLY A 825 -11.86 -10.09 43.82
CA GLY A 825 -11.28 -11.40 44.16
C GLY A 825 -11.59 -12.49 43.13
N GLN A 826 -12.67 -12.37 42.34
CA GLN A 826 -12.98 -13.32 41.27
C GLN A 826 -11.92 -13.33 40.16
N SER A 827 -11.36 -12.16 39.79
CA SER A 827 -10.23 -12.09 38.85
C SER A 827 -9.04 -12.92 39.30
N CYS A 828 -8.79 -13.00 40.62
CA CYS A 828 -7.71 -13.81 41.16
C CYS A 828 -7.92 -15.32 40.90
N GLU A 829 -9.15 -15.82 40.78
CA GLU A 829 -9.41 -17.22 40.42
C GLU A 829 -8.90 -17.52 38.99
N PHE A 830 -9.20 -16.63 38.04
CA PHE A 830 -8.77 -16.79 36.65
C PHE A 830 -7.25 -16.67 36.52
N VAL A 831 -6.65 -15.67 37.17
CA VAL A 831 -5.18 -15.50 37.19
C VAL A 831 -4.48 -16.67 37.89
N THR A 832 -5.06 -17.21 38.96
CA THR A 832 -4.55 -18.42 39.64
C THR A 832 -4.48 -19.58 38.66
N SER A 833 -5.51 -19.78 37.83
CA SER A 833 -5.50 -20.82 36.79
C SER A 833 -4.39 -20.62 35.75
N VAL A 834 -4.06 -19.37 35.41
CA VAL A 834 -2.95 -19.03 34.51
C VAL A 834 -1.62 -19.36 35.16
N LEU A 835 -1.38 -18.90 36.39
CA LEU A 835 -0.12 -19.12 37.12
C LEU A 835 0.17 -20.60 37.40
N GLN A 836 -0.88 -21.42 37.47
CA GLN A 836 -0.79 -22.87 37.63
C GLN A 836 -0.66 -23.63 36.31
N SER A 837 -0.78 -22.97 35.16
CA SER A 837 -0.59 -23.61 33.86
C SER A 837 0.90 -23.83 33.57
N SER A 838 1.25 -25.00 33.04
CA SER A 838 2.62 -25.28 32.58
C SER A 838 3.06 -24.39 31.41
N ASN A 839 2.11 -23.79 30.69
CA ASN A 839 2.38 -22.94 29.54
C ASN A 839 2.60 -21.47 29.92
N SER A 840 2.33 -21.08 31.18
CA SER A 840 2.44 -19.69 31.59
C SER A 840 3.89 -19.23 31.62
N ARG A 841 4.13 -18.06 31.04
CA ARG A 841 5.44 -17.39 31.02
C ARG A 841 5.46 -16.11 31.84
N LEU A 842 4.40 -15.85 32.62
CA LEU A 842 4.27 -14.64 33.43
C LEU A 842 5.35 -14.60 34.51
N ILE A 843 6.16 -13.54 34.44
CA ILE A 843 7.21 -13.20 35.40
C ILE A 843 6.77 -12.01 36.26
N GLN A 844 5.99 -11.10 35.70
CA GLN A 844 5.48 -9.91 36.38
C GLN A 844 3.96 -9.79 36.23
N LEU A 845 3.31 -9.53 37.35
CA LEU A 845 1.89 -9.27 37.44
C LEU A 845 1.65 -8.03 38.30
N GLU A 846 0.96 -7.06 37.73
CA GLU A 846 0.52 -5.83 38.39
C GLU A 846 -1.00 -5.77 38.40
N MET A 847 -1.60 -5.72 39.60
CA MET A 847 -3.05 -5.65 39.80
C MET A 847 -3.44 -4.60 40.85
N SER A 848 -2.58 -3.62 41.13
CA SER A 848 -2.81 -2.57 42.12
C SER A 848 -4.11 -1.79 41.86
N TYR A 849 -4.67 -1.17 42.91
CA TYR A 849 -5.86 -0.33 42.88
C TYR A 849 -7.12 -1.05 42.37
N ASN A 850 -7.24 -2.34 42.70
CA ASN A 850 -8.42 -3.18 42.43
C ASN A 850 -9.01 -3.74 43.73
N GLU A 851 -10.27 -4.15 43.74
CA GLU A 851 -10.93 -4.63 44.96
C GLU A 851 -10.74 -6.14 45.19
N LEU A 852 -9.48 -6.59 45.21
CA LEU A 852 -9.14 -8.02 45.29
C LEU A 852 -9.47 -8.64 46.65
N GLN A 853 -9.34 -7.85 47.73
CA GLN A 853 -9.54 -8.26 49.11
C GLN A 853 -8.61 -9.42 49.54
N ASP A 854 -8.69 -9.81 50.81
CA ASP A 854 -7.84 -10.89 51.35
C ASP A 854 -8.13 -12.26 50.71
N SER A 855 -9.37 -12.48 50.24
CA SER A 855 -9.77 -13.70 49.53
C SER A 855 -9.06 -13.86 48.18
N GLY A 856 -8.86 -12.79 47.43
CA GLY A 856 -8.08 -12.80 46.18
C GLY A 856 -6.61 -13.15 46.43
N VAL A 857 -6.01 -12.56 47.46
CA VAL A 857 -4.61 -12.84 47.84
C VAL A 857 -4.42 -14.28 48.29
N LYS A 858 -5.42 -14.87 48.97
CA LYS A 858 -5.40 -16.29 49.32
C LYS A 858 -5.27 -17.17 48.07
N LEU A 859 -6.08 -16.92 47.04
CA LEU A 859 -6.05 -17.67 45.78
C LEU A 859 -4.71 -17.54 45.07
N LEU A 860 -4.20 -16.31 44.92
CA LEU A 860 -2.90 -16.06 44.31
C LEU A 860 -1.78 -16.76 45.09
N SER A 861 -1.82 -16.71 46.42
CA SER A 861 -0.85 -17.38 47.28
C SER A 861 -0.80 -18.88 47.04
N ASP A 862 -1.95 -19.52 46.84
CA ASP A 862 -2.03 -20.95 46.55
C ASP A 862 -1.40 -21.33 45.19
N ALA A 863 -1.47 -20.46 44.19
CA ALA A 863 -0.74 -20.62 42.93
C ALA A 863 0.78 -20.38 43.08
N LEU A 864 1.20 -19.35 43.80
CA LEU A 864 2.62 -18.99 43.96
C LEU A 864 3.44 -20.07 44.67
N LYS A 865 2.79 -20.94 45.47
CA LYS A 865 3.43 -22.09 46.12
C LYS A 865 3.66 -23.28 45.18
N LYS A 866 3.13 -23.26 43.95
CA LYS A 866 3.27 -24.36 42.99
C LYS A 866 4.62 -24.29 42.25
N PRO A 867 5.26 -25.43 41.96
CA PRO A 867 6.61 -25.47 41.39
C PRO A 867 6.72 -24.89 39.97
N ASN A 868 5.61 -24.87 39.23
CA ASN A 868 5.54 -24.36 37.86
C ASN A 868 5.32 -22.84 37.78
N CYS A 869 4.99 -22.17 38.88
CA CYS A 869 4.78 -20.72 38.87
C CYS A 869 6.11 -19.97 38.65
N GLN A 870 6.20 -19.17 37.58
CA GLN A 870 7.42 -18.42 37.23
C GLN A 870 7.44 -16.97 37.76
N LEU A 871 6.39 -16.58 38.49
CA LEU A 871 6.19 -15.19 38.90
C LEU A 871 7.28 -14.75 39.89
N LYS A 872 7.95 -13.64 39.55
CA LYS A 872 9.01 -13.01 40.35
C LYS A 872 8.59 -11.66 40.92
N ILE A 873 7.66 -10.96 40.26
CA ILE A 873 7.21 -9.63 40.64
C ILE A 873 5.69 -9.65 40.78
N LEU A 874 5.21 -9.32 41.97
CA LEU A 874 3.79 -9.20 42.26
C LEU A 874 3.51 -7.85 42.92
N ARG A 875 2.57 -7.09 42.35
CA ARG A 875 2.19 -5.78 42.86
C ARG A 875 0.69 -5.69 43.07
N LEU A 876 0.32 -5.35 44.31
CA LEU A 876 -1.04 -5.39 44.85
C LEU A 876 -1.29 -4.15 45.73
N ALA A 877 -0.72 -3.00 45.35
CA ALA A 877 -0.90 -1.78 46.11
C ALA A 877 -2.36 -1.33 46.07
N GLY A 878 -2.95 -0.84 47.15
CA GLY A 878 -4.33 -0.33 47.14
C GLY A 878 -5.40 -1.37 46.81
N CYS A 879 -5.20 -2.63 47.21
CA CYS A 879 -6.09 -3.74 46.86
C CYS A 879 -7.16 -4.10 47.92
N LYS A 880 -7.40 -3.22 48.89
CA LYS A 880 -8.22 -3.45 50.09
C LYS A 880 -7.75 -4.66 50.91
N LEU A 881 -6.42 -4.81 51.03
CA LEU A 881 -5.81 -5.89 51.79
C LEU A 881 -5.71 -5.52 53.28
N THR A 882 -5.83 -6.51 54.15
CA THR A 882 -5.64 -6.36 55.60
C THR A 882 -4.45 -7.19 56.09
N GLY A 883 -4.18 -7.15 57.39
CA GLY A 883 -3.23 -8.07 58.03
C GLY A 883 -3.51 -9.56 57.73
N GLN A 884 -4.74 -9.93 57.38
CA GLN A 884 -5.07 -11.30 56.98
C GLN A 884 -4.37 -11.72 55.68
N SER A 885 -4.21 -10.82 54.71
CA SER A 885 -3.41 -11.08 53.50
C SER A 885 -1.96 -11.45 53.82
N CYS A 886 -1.38 -10.86 54.87
CA CYS A 886 -0.02 -11.16 55.30
C CYS A 886 0.13 -12.61 55.78
N VAL A 887 -0.92 -13.24 56.31
CA VAL A 887 -0.92 -14.68 56.66
C VAL A 887 -0.71 -15.54 55.41
N PHE A 888 -1.42 -15.24 54.33
CA PHE A 888 -1.32 -16.01 53.08
C PHE A 888 0.04 -15.80 52.41
N VAL A 889 0.50 -14.55 52.31
CA VAL A 889 1.81 -14.21 51.74
C VAL A 889 2.96 -14.81 52.55
N THR A 890 2.86 -14.86 53.89
CA THR A 890 3.85 -15.52 54.75
C THR A 890 4.07 -16.97 54.34
N SER A 891 3.00 -17.70 54.03
CA SER A 891 3.10 -19.09 53.55
C SER A 891 3.80 -19.21 52.19
N VAL A 892 3.71 -18.19 51.33
CA VAL A 892 4.40 -18.12 50.04
C VAL A 892 5.90 -17.88 50.26
N LEU A 893 6.26 -16.89 51.07
CA LEU A 893 7.66 -16.53 51.34
C LEU A 893 8.44 -17.64 52.06
N GLN A 894 7.75 -18.50 52.81
CA GLN A 894 8.34 -19.67 53.48
C GLN A 894 8.37 -20.94 52.60
N SER A 895 7.74 -20.91 51.42
CA SER A 895 7.72 -22.05 50.50
C SER A 895 9.02 -22.12 49.68
N SER A 896 9.59 -23.32 49.54
CA SER A 896 10.78 -23.56 48.69
C SER A 896 10.50 -23.40 47.20
N ASN A 897 9.22 -23.41 46.80
CA ASN A 897 8.82 -23.26 45.40
C ASN A 897 8.62 -21.81 44.98
N SER A 898 8.55 -20.87 45.94
CA SER A 898 8.33 -19.46 45.62
C SER A 898 9.55 -18.88 44.92
N ARG A 899 9.30 -18.17 43.81
CA ARG A 899 10.30 -17.43 43.04
C ARG A 899 10.20 -15.92 43.23
N LEU A 900 9.39 -15.48 44.19
CA LEU A 900 9.07 -14.06 44.37
C LEU A 900 10.31 -13.29 44.83
N ILE A 901 10.68 -12.26 44.07
CA ILE A 901 11.82 -11.37 44.31
C ILE A 901 11.32 -9.98 44.74
N GLU A 902 10.21 -9.52 44.17
CA GLU A 902 9.59 -8.23 44.48
C GLU A 902 8.13 -8.41 44.86
N LEU A 903 7.76 -7.80 45.98
CA LEU A 903 6.40 -7.72 46.47
C LEU A 903 6.05 -6.27 46.82
N ASP A 904 4.98 -5.77 46.23
CA ASP A 904 4.38 -4.49 46.59
C ASP A 904 2.99 -4.70 47.19
N MET A 905 2.82 -4.30 48.44
CA MET A 905 1.53 -4.31 49.15
C MET A 905 1.20 -2.92 49.70
N SER A 906 1.76 -1.86 49.13
CA SER A 906 1.59 -0.47 49.57
C SER A 906 0.10 -0.05 49.56
N TYR A 907 -0.26 0.99 50.32
CA TYR A 907 -1.59 1.57 50.38
C TYR A 907 -2.69 0.56 50.77
N ASN A 908 -2.37 -0.37 51.66
CA ASN A 908 -3.29 -1.37 52.22
C ASN A 908 -3.26 -1.34 53.75
N ASP A 909 -4.35 -1.73 54.40
CA ASP A 909 -4.49 -1.69 55.87
C ASP A 909 -3.85 -2.89 56.56
N LEU A 910 -2.55 -3.10 56.33
CA LEU A 910 -1.82 -4.27 56.84
C LEU A 910 -1.58 -4.21 58.35
N LEU A 911 -1.43 -2.99 58.90
CA LEU A 911 -1.10 -2.72 60.30
C LEU A 911 0.24 -3.34 60.74
N ASP A 912 0.68 -2.99 61.96
CA ASP A 912 1.92 -3.55 62.53
C ASP A 912 1.86 -5.08 62.70
N SER A 913 0.67 -5.64 62.93
CA SER A 913 0.46 -7.08 63.04
C SER A 913 0.73 -7.83 61.74
N GLY A 914 0.35 -7.25 60.58
CA GLY A 914 0.68 -7.80 59.27
C GLY A 914 2.18 -7.78 58.99
N VAL A 915 2.85 -6.67 59.30
CA VAL A 915 4.31 -6.53 59.13
C VAL A 915 5.07 -7.52 60.01
N LYS A 916 4.60 -7.77 61.24
CA LYS A 916 5.18 -8.82 62.10
C LYS A 916 5.22 -10.18 61.40
N LEU A 917 4.11 -10.60 60.79
CA LEU A 917 4.02 -11.87 60.07
C LEU A 917 4.99 -11.91 58.88
N LEU A 918 5.02 -10.84 58.08
CA LEU A 918 5.95 -10.74 56.96
C LEU A 918 7.41 -10.77 57.43
N SER A 919 7.74 -10.07 58.50
CA SER A 919 9.09 -10.08 59.09
C SER A 919 9.52 -11.47 59.54
N ASP A 920 8.62 -12.24 60.17
CA ASP A 920 8.89 -13.63 60.54
C ASP A 920 9.14 -14.52 59.30
N ALA A 921 8.41 -14.28 58.21
CA ALA A 921 8.62 -14.97 56.94
C ALA A 921 9.97 -14.62 56.28
N LEU A 922 10.36 -13.35 56.28
CA LEU A 922 11.60 -12.85 55.66
C LEU A 922 12.87 -13.38 56.33
N LYS A 923 12.80 -13.77 57.60
CA LYS A 923 13.91 -14.42 58.33
C LYS A 923 14.12 -15.89 57.94
N SER A 924 13.20 -16.48 57.17
CA SER A 924 13.31 -17.85 56.70
C SER A 924 14.45 -17.99 55.67
N PRO A 925 15.31 -19.02 55.76
CA PRO A 925 16.35 -19.27 54.77
C PRO A 925 15.79 -19.63 53.38
N LYS A 926 14.49 -19.93 53.30
CA LYS A 926 13.79 -20.24 52.03
C LYS A 926 13.34 -18.97 51.29
N CYS A 927 13.27 -17.82 51.97
CA CYS A 927 12.77 -16.59 51.40
C CYS A 927 13.81 -15.96 50.45
N GLN A 928 13.41 -15.65 49.21
CA GLN A 928 14.26 -15.04 48.19
C GLN A 928 13.90 -13.56 47.92
N LEU A 929 12.99 -12.99 48.71
CA LEU A 929 12.48 -11.64 48.49
C LEU A 929 13.59 -10.61 48.71
N LYS A 930 13.80 -9.76 47.70
CA LYS A 930 14.82 -8.70 47.71
C LYS A 930 14.21 -7.31 47.83
N ILE A 931 12.97 -7.13 47.37
CA ILE A 931 12.30 -5.84 47.32
C ILE A 931 10.94 -5.99 48.01
N LEU A 932 10.72 -5.18 49.04
CA LEU A 932 9.46 -5.12 49.75
C LEU A 932 8.98 -3.68 49.84
N ARG A 933 7.75 -3.42 49.37
CA ARG A 933 7.11 -2.12 49.46
C ARG A 933 5.84 -2.17 50.31
N LEU A 934 5.81 -1.32 51.32
CA LEU A 934 4.79 -1.20 52.37
C LEU A 934 4.45 0.28 52.61
N ALA A 935 4.52 1.11 51.58
CA ALA A 935 4.21 2.53 51.72
C ALA A 935 2.73 2.70 52.08
N GLY A 936 2.36 3.60 53.01
CA GLY A 936 0.95 3.88 53.31
C GLY A 936 0.18 2.69 53.88
N CYS A 937 0.81 1.84 54.69
CA CYS A 937 0.22 0.63 55.24
C CYS A 937 -0.34 0.76 56.67
N LYS A 938 -0.52 2.00 57.15
CA LYS A 938 -0.88 2.34 58.54
C LYS A 938 0.10 1.75 59.56
N LEU A 939 1.39 1.82 59.24
CA LEU A 939 2.46 1.31 60.09
C LEU A 939 2.89 2.36 61.12
N THR A 940 3.25 1.90 62.31
CA THR A 940 3.81 2.74 63.37
C THR A 940 5.28 2.41 63.62
N GLY A 941 5.90 3.09 64.59
CA GLY A 941 7.25 2.74 65.04
C GLY A 941 7.42 1.27 65.48
N GLN A 942 6.33 0.58 65.85
CA GLN A 942 6.36 -0.85 66.18
C GLN A 942 6.78 -1.72 64.98
N SER A 943 6.33 -1.39 63.77
CA SER A 943 6.75 -2.08 62.54
C SER A 943 8.25 -1.99 62.31
N CYS A 944 8.88 -0.87 62.70
CA CYS A 944 10.34 -0.72 62.58
C CYS A 944 11.10 -1.70 63.47
N GLU A 945 10.55 -2.11 64.62
CA GLU A 945 11.14 -3.16 65.46
C GLU A 945 11.20 -4.50 64.72
N PHE A 946 10.08 -4.91 64.12
CA PHE A 946 9.99 -6.17 63.40
C PHE A 946 10.91 -6.18 62.18
N VAL A 947 10.93 -5.09 61.40
CA VAL A 947 11.83 -4.93 60.26
C VAL A 947 13.30 -4.89 60.70
N ALA A 948 13.64 -4.21 61.80
CA ALA A 948 15.01 -4.22 62.32
C ALA A 948 15.50 -5.64 62.61
N SER A 949 14.64 -6.51 63.15
CA SER A 949 14.97 -7.94 63.36
C SER A 949 15.24 -8.69 62.04
N VAL A 950 14.59 -8.30 60.94
CA VAL A 950 14.86 -8.86 59.60
C VAL A 950 16.24 -8.42 59.10
N LEU A 951 16.57 -7.13 59.25
CA LEU A 951 17.88 -6.59 58.84
C LEU A 951 19.05 -7.18 59.64
N GLN A 952 18.78 -7.64 60.87
CA GLN A 952 19.77 -8.30 61.72
C GLN A 952 19.98 -9.77 61.38
N SER A 953 19.02 -10.42 60.71
CA SER A 953 19.07 -11.84 60.37
C SER A 953 20.05 -12.14 59.23
N SER A 954 20.91 -13.14 59.40
CA SER A 954 21.82 -13.61 58.34
C SER A 954 21.10 -14.27 57.16
N ASN A 955 19.82 -14.61 57.30
CA ASN A 955 19.01 -15.23 56.25
C ASN A 955 18.26 -14.21 55.36
N SER A 956 18.29 -12.93 55.72
CA SER A 956 17.57 -11.89 54.97
C SER A 956 18.29 -11.56 53.67
N HIS A 957 17.55 -11.55 52.56
CA HIS A 957 18.02 -11.13 51.24
C HIS A 957 17.53 -9.73 50.84
N LEU A 958 16.96 -8.98 51.79
CA LEU A 958 16.31 -7.70 51.50
C LEU A 958 17.34 -6.63 51.10
N ILE A 959 17.19 -6.10 49.89
CA ILE A 959 18.05 -5.09 49.28
C ILE A 959 17.34 -3.72 49.26
N GLU A 960 16.02 -3.72 49.05
CA GLU A 960 15.21 -2.51 48.99
C GLU A 960 14.00 -2.62 49.90
N LEU A 961 13.80 -1.57 50.69
CA LEU A 961 12.65 -1.42 51.56
C LEU A 961 12.01 -0.04 51.36
N ASP A 962 10.72 -0.04 51.07
CA ASP A 962 9.90 1.16 51.00
C ASP A 962 8.84 1.15 52.11
N MET A 963 8.93 2.13 53.02
CA MET A 963 7.96 2.33 54.09
C MET A 963 7.41 3.76 54.10
N ARG A 964 7.43 4.46 52.96
CA ARG A 964 6.93 5.85 52.84
C ARG A 964 5.50 6.00 53.35
N HIS A 965 5.10 7.23 53.67
CA HIS A 965 3.71 7.54 54.05
C HIS A 965 3.18 6.73 55.27
N ASN A 966 4.03 6.45 56.27
CA ASN A 966 3.66 5.74 57.50
C ASN A 966 4.06 6.53 58.75
N ASP A 967 3.39 6.34 59.88
CA ASP A 967 3.67 7.10 61.12
C ASP A 967 4.80 6.46 61.96
N LEU A 968 6.00 6.40 61.38
CA LEU A 968 7.15 5.71 61.99
C LEU A 968 7.80 6.54 63.11
N ARG A 969 7.87 7.86 62.93
CA ARG A 969 8.48 8.86 63.83
C ARG A 969 9.96 8.58 64.13
N ASP A 970 10.58 9.50 64.88
CA ASP A 970 11.99 9.36 65.31
C ASP A 970 12.26 8.07 66.10
N SER A 971 11.29 7.61 66.91
CA SER A 971 11.42 6.39 67.70
C SER A 971 11.46 5.12 66.85
N GLY A 972 10.63 5.03 65.80
CA GLY A 972 10.69 3.92 64.85
C GLY A 972 11.98 3.96 64.02
N VAL A 973 12.38 5.16 63.57
CA VAL A 973 13.64 5.34 62.83
C VAL A 973 14.86 4.94 63.67
N LYS A 974 14.82 5.17 64.99
CA LYS A 974 15.86 4.67 65.92
C LYS A 974 15.98 3.15 65.84
N LEU A 975 14.87 2.42 65.97
CA LEU A 975 14.84 0.96 65.92
C LEU A 975 15.35 0.43 64.57
N LEU A 976 14.89 1.04 63.47
CA LEU A 976 15.35 0.69 62.13
C LEU A 976 16.87 0.94 61.98
N SER A 977 17.37 2.04 62.54
CA SER A 977 18.80 2.37 62.56
C SER A 977 19.63 1.35 63.32
N ASP A 978 19.08 0.76 64.39
CA ASP A 978 19.76 -0.33 65.11
C ASP A 978 19.79 -1.63 64.29
N GLY A 979 18.80 -1.86 63.43
CA GLY A 979 18.86 -2.93 62.42
C GLY A 979 19.92 -2.67 61.34
N LEU A 980 20.01 -1.44 60.84
CA LEU A 980 20.98 -1.04 59.81
C LEU A 980 22.44 -1.16 60.24
N LYS A 981 22.74 -1.05 61.55
CA LYS A 981 24.10 -1.24 62.10
C LYS A 981 24.57 -2.69 62.10
N SER A 982 23.69 -3.65 61.84
CA SER A 982 24.05 -5.06 61.86
C SER A 982 25.02 -5.39 60.72
N PRO A 983 26.08 -6.17 60.96
CA PRO A 983 26.96 -6.65 59.89
C PRO A 983 26.24 -7.59 58.90
N ASN A 984 25.07 -8.13 59.27
CA ASN A 984 24.25 -8.97 58.40
C ASN A 984 23.33 -8.17 57.47
N CYS A 985 23.19 -6.85 57.67
CA CYS A 985 22.25 -6.02 56.91
C CYS A 985 22.72 -5.85 55.46
N GLN A 986 21.94 -6.32 54.49
CA GLN A 986 22.26 -6.20 53.06
C GLN A 986 21.51 -5.05 52.35
N LEU A 987 20.74 -4.26 53.11
CA LEU A 987 19.87 -3.23 52.57
C LEU A 987 20.70 -2.13 51.89
N LYS A 988 20.39 -1.87 50.62
CA LYS A 988 21.04 -0.83 49.80
C LYS A 988 20.16 0.40 49.63
N ILE A 989 18.84 0.22 49.63
CA ILE A 989 17.89 1.30 49.36
C ILE A 989 16.83 1.33 50.45
N LEU A 990 16.68 2.51 51.06
CA LEU A 990 15.68 2.75 52.10
C LEU A 990 14.87 4.01 51.79
N ARG A 991 13.55 3.87 51.75
CA ARG A 991 12.60 4.97 51.51
C ARG A 991 11.71 5.22 52.71
N LEU A 992 11.80 6.43 53.25
CA LEU A 992 11.13 6.90 54.46
C LEU A 992 10.53 8.32 54.26
N GLN A 993 10.22 8.70 53.03
CA GLN A 993 9.50 9.94 52.75
C GLN A 993 8.15 9.98 53.49
N GLN A 994 7.78 11.16 53.99
CA GLN A 994 6.53 11.37 54.74
C GLN A 994 6.33 10.34 55.88
N CYS A 995 7.35 10.14 56.71
CA CYS A 995 7.32 9.20 57.83
C CYS A 995 7.36 9.85 59.23
N GLU A 996 7.05 11.15 59.29
CA GLU A 996 7.13 11.99 60.49
C GLU A 996 8.52 12.06 61.14
N VAL A 997 9.58 11.91 60.33
CA VAL A 997 10.97 11.97 60.80
C VAL A 997 11.38 13.41 61.08
N ARG A 998 12.04 13.67 62.22
CA ARG A 998 12.62 14.96 62.58
C ARG A 998 14.14 14.84 62.67
N ASP A 999 14.80 15.90 63.10
CA ASP A 999 16.26 15.92 63.24
C ASP A 999 16.79 14.73 64.07
N LYS A 1000 16.12 14.34 65.17
CA LYS A 1000 16.56 13.19 65.98
C LYS A 1000 16.58 11.89 65.17
N GLY A 1001 15.57 11.64 64.34
CA GLY A 1001 15.56 10.52 63.40
C GLY A 1001 16.72 10.56 62.41
N CYS A 1002 17.02 11.74 61.83
CA CYS A 1002 18.20 11.92 60.98
C CYS A 1002 19.51 11.62 61.72
N HIS A 1003 19.61 11.98 63.01
CA HIS A 1003 20.78 11.66 63.81
C HIS A 1003 20.97 10.15 63.98
N TYR A 1004 19.90 9.38 64.21
CA TYR A 1004 19.98 7.92 64.31
C TYR A 1004 20.42 7.28 62.98
N LEU A 1005 19.87 7.73 61.85
CA LEU A 1005 20.25 7.24 60.53
C LEU A 1005 21.70 7.55 60.21
N ALA A 1006 22.16 8.78 60.46
CA ALA A 1006 23.56 9.13 60.26
C ALA A 1006 24.50 8.35 61.20
N SER A 1007 24.07 8.04 62.43
CA SER A 1007 24.83 7.13 63.30
C SER A 1007 24.93 5.71 62.73
N ALA A 1008 23.85 5.18 62.15
CA ALA A 1008 23.87 3.87 61.51
C ALA A 1008 24.77 3.86 60.25
N LEU A 1009 24.70 4.91 59.43
CA LEU A 1009 25.51 5.04 58.23
C LEU A 1009 27.03 5.15 58.51
N ARG A 1010 27.42 5.62 59.70
CA ARG A 1010 28.81 5.64 60.15
C ARG A 1010 29.31 4.29 60.65
N SER A 1011 28.43 3.32 60.91
CA SER A 1011 28.84 1.98 61.30
C SER A 1011 29.47 1.25 60.10
N ASN A 1012 30.54 0.49 60.35
CA ASN A 1012 31.28 -0.23 59.30
C ASN A 1012 31.15 -1.75 59.56
N PRO A 1013 30.61 -2.54 58.61
CA PRO A 1013 30.16 -2.14 57.27
C PRO A 1013 28.71 -1.63 57.22
N SER A 1014 28.50 -0.46 56.60
CA SER A 1014 27.19 -0.01 56.13
C SER A 1014 27.06 -0.31 54.64
N HIS A 1015 25.97 -0.98 54.25
CA HIS A 1015 25.70 -1.34 52.86
C HIS A 1015 24.72 -0.39 52.16
N LEU A 1016 24.13 0.57 52.89
CA LEU A 1016 23.12 1.49 52.38
C LEU A 1016 23.76 2.48 51.38
N ARG A 1017 23.19 2.52 50.16
CA ARG A 1017 23.65 3.35 49.04
C ARG A 1017 22.72 4.53 48.80
N GLU A 1018 21.40 4.30 48.92
CA GLU A 1018 20.40 5.30 48.65
C GLU A 1018 19.45 5.46 49.84
N LEU A 1019 19.27 6.71 50.27
CA LEU A 1019 18.37 7.07 51.35
C LEU A 1019 17.43 8.19 50.90
N TYR A 1020 16.13 7.97 51.08
CA TYR A 1020 15.11 8.93 50.70
C TYR A 1020 14.26 9.32 51.91
N LEU A 1021 14.26 10.63 52.21
CA LEU A 1021 13.70 11.24 53.42
C LEU A 1021 12.90 12.53 53.14
N SER A 1022 12.61 12.85 51.87
CA SER A 1022 11.82 14.04 51.52
C SER A 1022 10.45 14.10 52.19
N TYR A 1023 9.95 15.31 52.39
CA TYR A 1023 8.68 15.67 53.01
C TYR A 1023 8.52 15.18 54.46
N ASN A 1024 9.63 15.19 55.20
CA ASN A 1024 9.68 14.96 56.65
C ASN A 1024 9.90 16.28 57.40
N TYR A 1025 9.80 16.26 58.73
CA TYR A 1025 9.92 17.43 59.62
C TYR A 1025 11.37 17.71 60.07
N SER A 1026 12.37 17.19 59.36
CA SER A 1026 13.78 17.47 59.62
C SER A 1026 14.14 18.90 59.19
N ARG A 1027 14.79 19.65 60.07
CA ARG A 1027 15.33 20.98 59.80
C ARG A 1027 16.68 20.88 59.10
N GLN A 1028 17.24 22.03 58.73
CA GLN A 1028 18.53 22.13 58.04
C GLN A 1028 19.69 21.42 58.77
N SER A 1029 19.63 21.33 60.10
CA SER A 1029 20.58 20.58 60.93
C SER A 1029 20.60 19.08 60.64
N GLY A 1030 19.44 18.43 60.58
CA GLY A 1030 19.34 17.00 60.26
C GLY A 1030 19.77 16.69 58.82
N VAL A 1031 19.38 17.54 57.87
CA VAL A 1031 19.77 17.42 56.46
C VAL A 1031 21.28 17.53 56.30
N LYS A 1032 21.89 18.58 56.87
CA LYS A 1032 23.33 18.83 56.79
C LYS A 1032 24.15 17.64 57.32
N MET A 1033 23.70 17.00 58.39
CA MET A 1033 24.38 15.84 58.97
C MET A 1033 24.43 14.65 58.00
N LEU A 1034 23.33 14.36 57.30
CA LEU A 1034 23.27 13.29 56.30
C LEU A 1034 24.01 13.67 55.01
N SER A 1035 23.93 14.93 54.58
CA SER A 1035 24.68 15.44 53.42
C SER A 1035 26.20 15.35 53.63
N ASN A 1036 26.69 15.57 54.85
CA ASN A 1036 28.11 15.39 55.15
C ASN A 1036 28.58 13.94 54.93
N LEU A 1037 27.72 12.95 55.17
CA LEU A 1037 28.04 11.54 54.94
C LEU A 1037 28.04 11.18 53.46
N LEU A 1038 27.18 11.82 52.66
CA LEU A 1038 27.15 11.65 51.20
C LEU A 1038 28.45 12.15 50.54
N ASN A 1039 29.04 13.22 51.09
CA ASN A 1039 30.23 13.86 50.53
C ASN A 1039 31.55 13.21 51.00
N ASP A 1040 31.50 12.24 51.92
CA ASP A 1040 32.68 11.58 52.47
C ASP A 1040 32.87 10.21 51.80
N PRO A 1041 33.97 10.00 51.05
CA PRO A 1041 34.21 8.79 50.26
C PRO A 1041 34.41 7.53 51.11
N ASN A 1042 34.58 7.67 52.43
CA ASN A 1042 34.72 6.53 53.34
C ASN A 1042 33.38 5.84 53.65
N TYR A 1043 32.24 6.45 53.29
CA TYR A 1043 30.92 5.87 53.50
C TYR A 1043 30.28 5.37 52.20
N ALA A 1044 29.37 4.42 52.35
CA ALA A 1044 28.75 3.72 51.24
C ALA A 1044 27.68 4.54 50.49
N LEU A 1045 27.13 5.58 51.12
CA LEU A 1045 26.00 6.36 50.63
C LEU A 1045 26.40 7.19 49.41
N ASN A 1046 25.68 7.05 48.30
CA ASN A 1046 25.95 7.80 47.06
C ASN A 1046 24.72 8.56 46.53
N LYS A 1047 23.53 8.34 47.11
CA LYS A 1047 22.33 9.13 46.81
C LYS A 1047 21.54 9.46 48.08
N LEU A 1048 21.20 10.74 48.24
CA LEU A 1048 20.34 11.23 49.33
C LEU A 1048 19.30 12.19 48.75
N GLU A 1049 18.02 11.89 48.96
CA GLU A 1049 16.93 12.83 48.68
C GLU A 1049 16.27 13.24 49.99
N CYS A 1050 16.45 14.49 50.41
CA CYS A 1050 15.95 14.99 51.69
C CYS A 1050 15.49 16.44 51.55
N ILE A 1051 14.29 16.63 50.99
CA ILE A 1051 13.61 17.93 50.92
C ILE A 1051 12.72 18.06 52.17
N PRO A 1052 12.97 19.00 53.11
CA PRO A 1052 12.09 19.23 54.26
C PRO A 1052 10.65 19.58 53.88
N LYS A 1053 9.70 19.31 54.77
CA LYS A 1053 8.29 19.71 54.63
C LYS A 1053 8.05 21.18 54.95
#